data_AF-A0A937LEZ1-F1
#
_entry.id   AF-A0A937LEZ1-F1
#
_cell.length_a   1.000
_cell.length_b   1.000
_cell.length_c   1.000
_cell.angle_alpha   90.00
_cell.angle_beta   90.00
_cell.angle_gamma   90.00
#
_symmetry.space_group_name_H-M   'P 1'
#
loop_
_entity.id
_entity.type
_entity.pdbx_description
1 polymer ?
#
loop_
_entity_poly.entity_id
_entity_poly.type
_entity_poly.pdbx_seq_one_letter_code
_entity_poly.pdbx_strand_id
1 'polypeptide(L)'
;MNRYWYTKHRLIALVGILSLACTGIASAQSPTSLWQDLTSAELAAIPAELLVTRVSYQRGISIGRLALNDFDVDDKLSIETSPGNQTELTLVSINSFLNGDISWRARNGFDTNDTLVLTRSGNELLATANVEGIKYRIVAQLEAKNDRYIGWITTTVGEPQQKVIDGGGFIPSPAKVYAEPQAVIALSSNDVTITQTLSKEYAVIGEQVTNSIAITNNTPNSLTNEAVTVFFVLDKTNFVSSPSGCTVGSSGVQKTLNCTISSLAPAATTNIEYTVQITSAAYPQISNGVFVGDLFGENVRSDSFINVLQDTLTDSDNDGISDFNEGLLGTNANSSASTIGSDQILETDLMFYYSPRFLDAIGSVMPETQINQLIEITNGYYADSGALVRFRPVFYGFVDYDPQGNLSTVMNAMRDGTGPFSELDAVRDKVGADIVVFVDGLFPGSGACGLGTLPGVRFAGEVFHPVVSGNGLFSSIYNPGFPAGGGSGCDDLTFAHELGHNHGLAHSRREQGARGTYEWSFGHGVDGAFATIMANPKDYPGSEELTLFSNPNSSNCKGLTCGVARSDSEQSADAVFTINQTRVQISKRREPKILPITKLGSGSSNLILYGAASRSSDLNTPVSSFSSTDSIDVRANLFIPSEHQSLNGITYVVISVEGTGLFYRDAAGAYQTWNGDIASLKGNINPRALNFSEELVAFSEFVPANFGVSSANITVFFAYAIPGTDVFVYSSNGISFTIQ
;
A
#
# COMPACT_ATOMS: atom_id res chain seq x y z
N MET A 1 -20.33 36.69 40.53
CA MET A 1 -21.63 36.80 41.22
C MET A 1 -22.44 35.55 40.91
N ASN A 2 -22.81 34.80 41.96
CA ASN A 2 -23.82 33.73 42.11
C ASN A 2 -24.21 32.81 40.93
N ARG A 3 -24.41 31.50 41.05
CA ARG A 3 -24.21 30.40 42.04
C ARG A 3 -25.13 29.28 41.50
N TYR A 4 -24.75 28.00 41.50
CA TYR A 4 -25.53 26.92 42.15
C TYR A 4 -24.78 25.57 42.10
N TRP A 5 -24.97 24.85 43.20
CA TRP A 5 -24.28 23.67 43.70
C TRP A 5 -25.00 22.37 43.31
N TYR A 6 -24.32 21.21 43.37
CA TYR A 6 -24.66 20.15 44.34
C TYR A 6 -23.55 19.09 44.46
N THR A 7 -22.93 19.06 45.64
CA THR A 7 -22.18 17.95 46.22
C THR A 7 -23.14 17.02 46.98
N LYS A 8 -22.82 15.71 47.07
CA LYS A 8 -23.13 14.93 48.28
C LYS A 8 -21.91 14.13 48.72
N HIS A 9 -21.37 14.57 49.84
CA HIS A 9 -20.34 13.95 50.67
C HIS A 9 -20.92 12.87 51.61
N ARG A 10 -20.04 11.98 52.08
CA ARG A 10 -19.61 11.76 53.49
C ARG A 10 -19.26 10.28 53.69
N LEU A 11 -18.19 9.88 54.38
CA LEU A 11 -17.78 10.33 55.71
C LEU A 11 -16.30 10.01 55.98
N ILE A 12 -15.66 10.87 56.78
CA ILE A 12 -14.29 10.77 57.29
C ILE A 12 -14.26 9.87 58.54
N ALA A 13 -13.22 9.03 58.67
CA ALA A 13 -12.65 8.66 59.97
C ALA A 13 -11.12 8.45 59.82
N LEU A 14 -10.35 9.38 60.39
CA LEU A 14 -8.90 9.30 60.54
C LEU A 14 -8.62 8.97 62.01
N VAL A 15 -8.02 7.80 62.30
CA VAL A 15 -7.36 7.50 63.58
C VAL A 15 -6.03 6.84 63.22
N GLY A 16 -4.93 7.47 63.61
CA GLY A 16 -3.58 7.03 63.28
C GLY A 16 -3.07 5.89 64.15
N ILE A 17 -1.99 5.27 63.70
CA ILE A 17 -0.72 5.04 64.41
C ILE A 17 0.06 3.89 63.72
N LEU A 18 1.38 4.11 63.62
CA LEU A 18 2.46 3.19 63.27
C LEU A 18 2.70 2.84 61.78
N SER A 19 3.75 3.48 61.26
CA SER A 19 4.62 3.02 60.20
C SER A 19 5.04 1.54 60.36
N LEU A 20 4.51 0.68 59.50
CA LEU A 20 5.20 -0.52 59.04
C LEU A 20 5.49 -0.33 57.55
N ALA A 21 6.77 -0.26 57.20
CA ALA A 21 7.22 -0.41 55.83
C ALA A 21 6.82 -1.82 55.35
N CYS A 22 5.74 -1.91 54.59
CA CYS A 22 5.49 -3.05 53.74
C CYS A 22 6.12 -2.71 52.39
N THR A 23 7.35 -3.19 52.18
CA THR A 23 7.89 -3.42 50.85
C THR A 23 6.95 -4.38 50.14
N GLY A 24 6.00 -3.82 49.37
CA GLY A 24 5.28 -4.57 48.37
C GLY A 24 6.29 -4.97 47.31
N ILE A 25 6.87 -6.16 47.46
CA ILE A 25 7.49 -6.86 46.36
C ILE A 25 6.36 -7.07 45.36
N ALA A 26 6.34 -6.29 44.27
CA ALA A 26 5.62 -6.69 43.08
C ALA A 26 6.18 -8.08 42.73
N SER A 27 5.39 -9.13 42.93
CA SER A 27 5.82 -10.45 42.46
C SER A 27 5.93 -10.35 40.95
N ALA A 28 7.14 -10.36 40.43
CA ALA A 28 7.37 -10.55 39.00
C ALA A 28 6.70 -11.88 38.63
N GLN A 29 5.57 -11.79 37.94
CA GLN A 29 4.89 -12.96 37.38
C GLN A 29 5.89 -13.61 36.43
N SER A 30 6.22 -14.89 36.65
CA SER A 30 7.12 -15.61 35.75
C SER A 30 6.53 -15.60 34.35
N PRO A 31 7.33 -15.39 33.29
CA PRO A 31 6.82 -15.32 31.93
C PRO A 31 6.10 -16.63 31.58
N THR A 32 4.93 -16.50 30.95
CA THR A 32 4.11 -17.66 30.58
C THR A 32 4.77 -18.33 29.38
N SER A 33 5.07 -19.63 29.47
CA SER A 33 5.55 -20.40 28.31
C SER A 33 4.47 -20.42 27.24
N LEU A 34 4.79 -19.95 26.03
CA LEU A 34 3.80 -19.84 24.96
C LEU A 34 3.29 -21.21 24.50
N TRP A 35 4.15 -22.23 24.55
CA TRP A 35 3.81 -23.60 24.19
C TRP A 35 4.34 -24.62 25.20
N GLN A 36 3.83 -25.85 25.07
CA GLN A 36 4.28 -27.04 25.79
C GLN A 36 4.61 -28.15 24.81
N ASP A 37 5.63 -28.96 25.13
CA ASP A 37 6.03 -30.09 24.31
C ASP A 37 5.02 -31.23 24.37
N LEU A 38 4.73 -31.82 23.21
CA LEU A 38 3.88 -32.99 23.10
C LEU A 38 4.68 -34.26 23.44
N THR A 39 4.04 -35.17 24.16
CA THR A 39 4.60 -36.51 24.41
C THR A 39 4.62 -37.34 23.13
N SER A 40 5.47 -38.38 23.07
CA SER A 40 5.55 -39.27 21.90
C SER A 40 4.22 -39.93 21.52
N ALA A 41 3.31 -40.12 22.49
CA ALA A 41 1.97 -40.65 22.23
C ALA A 41 1.02 -39.60 21.61
N GLU A 42 1.18 -38.32 21.97
CA GLU A 42 0.37 -37.22 21.46
C GLU A 42 0.81 -36.75 20.07
N LEU A 43 2.06 -36.99 19.67
CA LEU A 43 2.52 -36.65 18.31
C LEU A 43 1.66 -37.30 17.21
N ALA A 44 1.08 -38.48 17.48
CA ALA A 44 0.17 -39.17 16.56
C ALA A 44 -1.17 -38.45 16.38
N ALA A 45 -1.52 -37.49 17.24
CA ALA A 45 -2.71 -36.66 17.11
C ALA A 45 -2.49 -35.47 16.18
N ILE A 46 -1.24 -35.11 15.87
CA ILE A 46 -0.96 -34.03 14.91
C ILE A 46 -1.36 -34.50 13.51
N PRO A 47 -2.20 -33.74 12.79
CA PRO A 47 -2.62 -34.10 11.44
C PRO A 47 -1.42 -34.28 10.50
N ALA A 48 -1.47 -35.31 9.65
CA ALA A 48 -0.35 -35.70 8.79
C ALA A 48 -0.05 -34.65 7.71
N GLU A 49 -1.07 -33.89 7.31
CA GLU A 49 -1.00 -32.77 6.38
C GLU A 49 -0.15 -31.59 6.90
N LEU A 50 0.07 -31.48 8.22
CA LEU A 50 0.94 -30.46 8.79
C LEU A 50 2.43 -30.84 8.74
N LEU A 51 2.77 -32.06 8.27
CA LEU A 51 4.16 -32.50 8.19
C LEU A 51 4.93 -31.75 7.10
N VAL A 52 6.01 -31.10 7.50
CA VAL A 52 6.90 -30.36 6.60
C VAL A 52 8.08 -31.24 6.23
N THR A 53 8.29 -31.48 4.93
CA THR A 53 9.25 -32.50 4.45
C THR A 53 10.70 -32.05 4.37
N ARG A 54 10.98 -30.75 4.42
CA ARG A 54 12.35 -30.18 4.28
C ARG A 54 12.69 -29.27 5.46
N VAL A 55 12.82 -29.86 6.65
CA VAL A 55 13.18 -29.15 7.89
C VAL A 55 14.42 -29.77 8.50
N SER A 56 15.22 -28.96 9.17
CA SER A 56 16.41 -29.40 9.90
C SER A 56 16.16 -29.70 11.37
N TYR A 57 15.10 -29.10 11.89
CA TYR A 57 14.63 -29.26 13.24
C TYR A 57 13.11 -29.21 13.20
N GLN A 58 12.52 -30.09 13.99
CA GLN A 58 11.08 -30.24 14.12
C GLN A 58 10.77 -30.69 15.54
N ARG A 59 9.83 -30.02 16.18
CA ARG A 59 9.33 -30.38 17.52
C ARG A 59 7.81 -30.25 17.56
N GLY A 60 7.15 -31.25 18.14
CA GLY A 60 5.69 -31.24 18.31
C GLY A 60 5.32 -30.42 19.54
N ILE A 61 4.44 -29.45 19.37
CA ILE A 61 4.07 -28.50 20.41
C ILE A 61 2.55 -28.39 20.55
N SER A 62 2.12 -27.89 21.71
CA SER A 62 0.74 -27.48 21.95
C SER A 62 0.64 -26.09 22.55
N ILE A 63 -0.40 -25.35 22.15
CA ILE A 63 -0.71 -23.99 22.61
C ILE A 63 -2.17 -23.97 23.07
N GLY A 64 -2.42 -23.61 24.32
CA GLY A 64 -3.78 -23.54 24.86
C GLY A 64 -4.60 -22.44 24.19
N ARG A 65 -5.83 -22.73 23.73
CA ARG A 65 -6.64 -21.76 23.01
C ARG A 65 -7.05 -20.56 23.88
N LEU A 66 -7.47 -20.82 25.12
CA LEU A 66 -7.88 -19.77 26.06
C LEU A 66 -6.72 -18.86 26.46
N ALA A 67 -5.49 -19.39 26.55
CA ALA A 67 -4.32 -18.60 26.89
C ALA A 67 -4.08 -17.44 25.90
N LEU A 68 -4.45 -17.62 24.64
CA LEU A 68 -4.31 -16.57 23.61
C LEU A 68 -5.33 -15.43 23.78
N ASN A 69 -6.49 -15.69 24.40
CA ASN A 69 -7.53 -14.68 24.57
C ASN A 69 -7.26 -13.73 25.74
N ASP A 70 -6.38 -14.14 26.66
CA ASP A 70 -6.05 -13.37 27.86
C ASP A 70 -4.82 -12.47 27.67
N PHE A 71 -4.17 -12.53 26.49
CA PHE A 71 -3.02 -11.71 26.17
C PHE A 71 -3.40 -10.24 25.97
N ASP A 72 -2.67 -9.37 26.65
CA ASP A 72 -2.72 -7.91 26.46
C ASP A 72 -1.35 -7.38 26.00
N VAL A 73 -1.31 -6.15 25.53
CA VAL A 73 -0.05 -5.46 25.25
C VAL A 73 0.76 -5.34 26.54
N ASP A 74 2.09 -5.43 26.42
CA ASP A 74 3.08 -5.48 27.50
C ASP A 74 3.18 -6.82 28.27
N ASP A 75 2.35 -7.81 27.96
CA ASP A 75 2.50 -9.17 28.49
C ASP A 75 3.81 -9.82 28.02
N LYS A 76 4.40 -10.62 28.91
CA LYS A 76 5.67 -11.32 28.65
C LYS A 76 5.44 -12.78 28.28
N LEU A 77 5.97 -13.16 27.12
CA LEU A 77 5.93 -14.51 26.58
C LEU A 77 7.32 -15.13 26.63
N SER A 78 7.41 -16.37 27.09
CA SER A 78 8.64 -17.15 26.97
C SER A 78 8.56 -18.12 25.80
N ILE A 79 9.57 -18.07 24.94
CA ILE A 79 9.73 -18.93 23.77
C ILE A 79 10.92 -19.86 24.00
N GLU A 80 10.68 -21.17 23.96
CA GLU A 80 11.74 -22.17 24.02
C GLU A 80 12.03 -22.74 22.63
N THR A 81 13.11 -22.27 22.00
CA THR A 81 13.50 -22.67 20.64
C THR A 81 14.44 -23.87 20.61
N SER A 82 15.10 -24.18 21.73
CA SER A 82 15.84 -25.42 21.95
C SER A 82 15.73 -25.84 23.43
N PRO A 83 15.86 -27.15 23.75
CA PRO A 83 15.68 -27.62 25.12
C PRO A 83 16.55 -26.85 26.12
N GLY A 84 15.92 -26.10 27.02
CA GLY A 84 16.57 -25.30 28.06
C GLY A 84 17.04 -23.90 27.65
N ASN A 85 16.86 -23.46 26.40
CA ASN A 85 17.09 -22.05 26.01
C ASN A 85 15.75 -21.31 25.88
N GLN A 86 15.52 -20.32 26.74
CA GLN A 86 14.31 -19.52 26.77
C GLN A 86 14.61 -18.07 26.45
N THR A 87 13.93 -17.53 25.45
CA THR A 87 13.95 -16.10 25.12
C THR A 87 12.63 -15.48 25.58
N GLU A 88 12.74 -14.38 26.33
CA GLU A 88 11.57 -13.60 26.75
C GLU A 88 11.28 -12.53 25.69
N LEU A 89 10.03 -12.47 25.23
CA LEU A 89 9.52 -11.42 24.36
C LEU A 89 8.38 -10.70 25.05
N THR A 90 8.25 -9.39 24.79
CA THR A 90 7.12 -8.58 25.24
C THR A 90 6.14 -8.38 24.09
N LEU A 91 4.85 -8.60 24.33
CA LEU A 91 3.78 -8.30 23.38
C LEU A 91 3.70 -6.79 23.14
N VAL A 92 3.77 -6.38 21.87
CA VAL A 92 3.79 -4.97 21.45
C VAL A 92 2.56 -4.58 20.64
N SER A 93 1.86 -5.53 20.03
CA SER A 93 0.60 -5.24 19.34
C SER A 93 -0.29 -6.48 19.24
N ILE A 94 -1.60 -6.23 19.25
CA ILE A 94 -2.66 -7.19 18.98
C ILE A 94 -3.53 -6.59 17.88
N ASN A 95 -3.72 -7.32 16.79
CA ASN A 95 -4.41 -6.81 15.61
C ASN A 95 -5.48 -7.80 15.16
N SER A 96 -6.57 -7.27 14.60
CA SER A 96 -7.66 -8.05 14.00
C SER A 96 -7.75 -7.76 12.51
N PHE A 97 -7.90 -8.80 11.71
CA PHE A 97 -8.10 -8.70 10.26
C PHE A 97 -9.59 -8.69 9.91
N LEU A 98 -9.92 -8.26 8.69
CA LEU A 98 -11.32 -8.19 8.22
C LEU A 98 -11.99 -9.56 8.18
N ASN A 99 -11.22 -10.61 7.93
CA ASN A 99 -11.71 -11.98 8.01
C ASN A 99 -11.85 -12.49 9.46
N GLY A 100 -11.54 -11.68 10.48
CA GLY A 100 -11.67 -12.06 11.89
C GLY A 100 -10.50 -12.89 12.44
N ASP A 101 -9.42 -13.04 11.67
CA ASP A 101 -8.15 -13.52 12.22
C ASP A 101 -7.62 -12.52 13.23
N ILE A 102 -6.94 -13.03 14.27
CA ILE A 102 -6.29 -12.20 15.28
C ILE A 102 -4.80 -12.51 15.24
N SER A 103 -3.97 -11.47 15.22
CA SER A 103 -2.53 -11.61 15.29
C SER A 103 -1.94 -10.91 16.51
N TRP A 104 -0.96 -11.55 17.13
CA TRP A 104 -0.17 -11.02 18.23
C TRP A 104 1.26 -10.86 17.77
N ARG A 105 1.86 -9.74 18.13
CA ARG A 105 3.27 -9.45 17.84
C ARG A 105 4.01 -9.23 19.14
N ALA A 106 5.14 -9.90 19.30
CA ALA A 106 6.03 -9.73 20.44
C ALA A 106 7.48 -9.52 19.98
N ARG A 107 8.30 -8.88 20.82
CA ARG A 107 9.73 -8.64 20.55
C ARG A 107 10.57 -8.50 21.82
N ASN A 108 11.88 -8.65 21.68
CA ASN A 108 12.86 -8.45 22.78
C ASN A 108 13.59 -7.10 22.63
N GLY A 109 12.90 -6.01 22.96
CA GLY A 109 13.45 -4.66 22.82
C GLY A 109 13.86 -4.30 21.37
N PHE A 110 14.60 -3.20 21.21
CA PHE A 110 15.05 -2.69 19.90
C PHE A 110 16.49 -3.08 19.54
N ASP A 111 17.26 -3.57 20.51
CA ASP A 111 18.68 -3.92 20.33
C ASP A 111 18.88 -5.32 19.73
N THR A 112 17.81 -6.13 19.64
CA THR A 112 17.83 -7.47 19.07
C THR A 112 16.86 -7.58 17.90
N ASN A 113 17.10 -8.56 17.02
CA ASN A 113 16.17 -8.94 15.95
C ASN A 113 15.13 -9.97 16.44
N ASP A 114 15.04 -10.22 17.76
CA ASP A 114 14.17 -11.26 18.27
C ASP A 114 12.71 -10.80 18.23
N THR A 115 11.91 -11.51 17.44
CA THR A 115 10.51 -11.18 17.17
C THR A 115 9.66 -12.44 17.10
N LEU A 116 8.37 -12.29 17.41
CA LEU A 116 7.35 -13.31 17.20
C LEU A 116 6.13 -12.63 16.59
N VAL A 117 5.59 -13.24 15.54
CA VAL A 117 4.25 -12.96 15.04
C VAL A 117 3.46 -14.26 15.07
N LEU A 118 2.32 -14.23 15.76
CA LEU A 118 1.38 -15.33 15.89
C LEU A 118 0.04 -14.91 15.27
N THR A 119 -0.52 -15.68 14.35
CA THR A 119 -1.84 -15.41 13.74
C THR A 119 -2.77 -16.59 13.94
N ARG A 120 -3.95 -16.34 14.50
CA ARG A 120 -4.99 -17.35 14.78
C ARG A 120 -6.19 -17.12 13.88
N SER A 121 -6.63 -18.18 13.20
CA SER A 121 -7.85 -18.22 12.40
C SER A 121 -8.69 -19.41 12.81
N GLY A 122 -9.76 -19.23 13.60
CA GLY A 122 -10.67 -20.33 13.97
C GLY A 122 -9.96 -21.61 14.44
N ASN A 123 -9.78 -22.57 13.53
CA ASN A 123 -9.14 -23.87 13.74
C ASN A 123 -7.62 -23.92 13.44
N GLU A 124 -7.00 -22.83 13.02
CA GLU A 124 -5.60 -22.76 12.63
C GLU A 124 -4.83 -21.74 13.47
N LEU A 125 -3.54 -22.01 13.67
CA LEU A 125 -2.59 -21.12 14.34
C LEU A 125 -1.25 -21.18 13.61
N LEU A 126 -0.83 -20.03 13.07
CA LEU A 126 0.45 -19.85 12.41
C LEU A 126 1.36 -18.99 13.29
N ALA A 127 2.66 -19.25 13.27
CA ALA A 127 3.62 -18.30 13.84
C ALA A 127 4.93 -18.26 13.07
N THR A 128 5.59 -17.11 13.11
CA THR A 128 6.96 -16.91 12.68
C THR A 128 7.70 -16.25 13.83
N ALA A 129 8.78 -16.87 14.28
CA ALA A 129 9.66 -16.30 15.29
C ALA A 129 11.08 -16.20 14.74
N ASN A 130 11.71 -15.04 14.91
CA ASN A 130 13.16 -14.89 14.74
C ASN A 130 13.75 -14.81 16.13
N VAL A 131 14.66 -15.71 16.49
CA VAL A 131 15.32 -15.73 17.80
C VAL A 131 16.77 -16.10 17.60
N GLU A 132 17.69 -15.25 18.06
CA GLU A 132 19.15 -15.45 17.93
C GLU A 132 19.59 -15.68 16.47
N GLY A 133 18.92 -15.03 15.51
CA GLY A 133 19.19 -15.17 14.08
C GLY A 133 18.68 -16.46 13.45
N ILE A 134 17.90 -17.26 14.19
CA ILE A 134 17.24 -18.46 13.66
C ILE A 134 15.75 -18.17 13.47
N LYS A 135 15.27 -18.41 12.26
CA LYS A 135 13.86 -18.31 11.91
C LYS A 135 13.15 -19.65 12.17
N TYR A 136 12.09 -19.59 12.98
CA TYR A 136 11.20 -20.69 13.32
C TYR A 136 9.82 -20.44 12.75
N ARG A 137 9.18 -21.50 12.25
CA ARG A 137 7.79 -21.48 11.78
C ARG A 137 6.96 -22.45 12.58
N ILE A 138 5.79 -21.99 13.02
CA ILE A 138 4.77 -22.81 13.67
C ILE A 138 3.57 -22.95 12.75
N VAL A 139 3.11 -24.19 12.56
CA VAL A 139 1.83 -24.50 11.93
C VAL A 139 1.10 -25.48 12.84
N ALA A 140 -0.07 -25.09 13.33
CA ALA A 140 -0.85 -25.88 14.26
C ALA A 140 -2.36 -25.81 13.94
N GLN A 141 -3.09 -26.86 14.31
CA GLN A 141 -4.54 -26.95 14.17
C GLN A 141 -5.22 -27.22 15.52
N LEU A 142 -6.48 -26.79 15.65
CA LEU A 142 -7.27 -26.92 16.85
C LEU A 142 -7.66 -28.38 17.11
N GLU A 143 -7.13 -28.94 18.19
CA GLU A 143 -7.61 -30.19 18.78
C GLU A 143 -8.80 -29.89 19.70
N ALA A 144 -10.01 -29.91 19.14
CA ALA A 144 -11.24 -29.56 19.86
C ALA A 144 -11.46 -30.35 21.16
N LYS A 145 -10.96 -31.59 21.23
CA LYS A 145 -11.10 -32.47 22.42
C LYS A 145 -10.45 -31.87 23.68
N ASN A 146 -9.31 -31.20 23.53
CA ASN A 146 -8.51 -30.67 24.63
C ASN A 146 -8.41 -29.14 24.62
N ASP A 147 -9.18 -28.48 23.73
CA ASP A 147 -9.21 -27.02 23.52
C ASP A 147 -7.81 -26.38 23.41
N ARG A 148 -6.96 -27.00 22.59
CA ARG A 148 -5.58 -26.57 22.34
C ARG A 148 -5.25 -26.69 20.86
N TYR A 149 -4.36 -25.86 20.37
CA TYR A 149 -3.72 -26.05 19.07
C TYR A 149 -2.57 -27.03 19.23
N ILE A 150 -2.48 -28.01 18.34
CA ILE A 150 -1.36 -28.96 18.25
C ILE A 150 -0.72 -28.88 16.88
N GLY A 151 0.60 -28.94 16.83
CA GLY A 151 1.32 -28.76 15.57
C GLY A 151 2.82 -28.85 15.70
N TRP A 152 3.51 -28.32 14.70
CA TRP A 152 4.95 -28.39 14.58
C TRP A 152 5.57 -27.00 14.67
N ILE A 153 6.61 -26.86 15.50
CA ILE A 153 7.62 -25.82 15.33
C ILE A 153 8.76 -26.39 14.50
N THR A 154 9.18 -25.65 13.48
CA THR A 154 10.18 -26.09 12.50
C THR A 154 11.19 -25.00 12.18
N THR A 155 12.39 -25.40 11.76
CA THR A 155 13.33 -24.52 11.06
C THR A 155 13.97 -25.28 9.89
N THR A 156 14.51 -24.55 8.91
CA THR A 156 15.14 -25.09 7.69
C THR A 156 16.64 -24.82 7.71
N VAL A 157 17.50 -25.86 7.65
CA VAL A 157 18.97 -25.69 7.58
C VAL A 157 19.40 -25.24 6.20
N GLY A 158 20.33 -24.28 6.21
CA GLY A 158 21.14 -23.89 5.07
C GLY A 158 20.57 -22.66 4.40
N GLU A 159 21.01 -21.48 4.84
CA GLU A 159 20.99 -20.29 4.00
C GLU A 159 22.36 -20.15 3.30
N PRO A 160 22.63 -20.88 2.20
CA PRO A 160 23.65 -20.42 1.28
C PRO A 160 23.06 -19.22 0.54
N GLN A 161 23.53 -18.02 0.90
CA GLN A 161 23.20 -16.72 0.30
C GLN A 161 21.72 -16.55 -0.06
N GLN A 162 20.97 -15.83 0.78
CA GLN A 162 19.69 -15.24 0.38
C GLN A 162 19.82 -14.73 -1.06
N LYS A 163 18.91 -15.22 -1.91
CA LYS A 163 18.84 -14.76 -3.29
C LYS A 163 18.58 -13.26 -3.26
N VAL A 164 19.10 -12.58 -4.28
CA VAL A 164 18.92 -11.14 -4.41
C VAL A 164 17.43 -10.85 -4.36
N ILE A 165 17.06 -10.01 -3.40
CA ILE A 165 15.75 -9.39 -3.31
C ILE A 165 15.69 -8.44 -4.51
N ASP A 166 14.89 -8.87 -5.48
CA ASP A 166 14.60 -8.25 -6.77
C ASP A 166 15.73 -7.56 -7.57
N GLY A 167 15.34 -6.70 -8.52
CA GLY A 167 16.23 -5.76 -9.19
C GLY A 167 15.54 -4.42 -9.44
N GLY A 168 14.48 -4.10 -8.68
CA GLY A 168 13.63 -2.92 -8.86
C GLY A 168 13.06 -2.79 -10.28
N GLY A 169 11.79 -3.16 -10.48
CA GLY A 169 11.12 -2.99 -11.77
C GLY A 169 10.68 -1.55 -12.02
N PHE A 170 11.50 -0.71 -12.67
CA PHE A 170 11.00 0.51 -13.31
C PHE A 170 10.55 0.19 -14.74
N ILE A 171 9.24 0.11 -14.97
CA ILE A 171 8.68 0.14 -16.33
C ILE A 171 8.34 1.59 -16.63
N PRO A 172 9.19 2.34 -17.35
CA PRO A 172 8.77 3.63 -17.88
C PRO A 172 7.53 3.37 -18.73
N SER A 173 6.44 4.07 -18.42
CA SER A 173 5.39 4.25 -19.41
C SER A 173 6.09 4.85 -20.63
N PRO A 174 6.01 4.24 -21.83
CA PRO A 174 6.62 4.85 -22.99
C PRO A 174 6.04 6.25 -23.11
N ALA A 175 6.91 7.26 -23.07
CA ALA A 175 6.51 8.60 -23.47
C ALA A 175 5.77 8.45 -24.80
N LYS A 176 4.54 8.98 -24.89
CA LYS A 176 3.76 8.92 -26.14
C LYS A 176 4.67 9.42 -27.26
N VAL A 177 5.08 8.51 -28.14
CA VAL A 177 5.81 8.85 -29.35
C VAL A 177 4.79 9.52 -30.26
N TYR A 178 4.87 10.84 -30.37
CA TYR A 178 4.09 11.57 -31.36
C TYR A 178 4.63 11.19 -32.74
N ALA A 179 3.76 10.65 -33.58
CA ALA A 179 4.09 10.23 -34.93
C ALA A 179 4.34 11.44 -35.83
N GLU A 180 5.52 11.49 -36.44
CA GLU A 180 5.87 12.46 -37.47
C GLU A 180 5.22 12.09 -38.83
N PRO A 181 4.61 13.04 -39.56
CA PRO A 181 4.29 12.85 -40.97
C PRO A 181 5.51 13.11 -41.85
N GLN A 182 5.79 12.22 -42.81
CA GLN A 182 6.92 12.36 -43.74
C GLN A 182 6.65 13.26 -44.97
N ALA A 183 7.63 14.15 -45.18
CA ALA A 183 8.25 14.70 -46.41
C ALA A 183 7.48 15.67 -47.33
N VAL A 184 8.04 16.86 -47.62
CA VAL A 184 8.95 17.19 -48.76
C VAL A 184 9.69 18.55 -48.53
N ILE A 185 11.04 18.52 -48.67
CA ILE A 185 12.12 19.54 -48.90
C ILE A 185 11.80 21.05 -48.77
N ALA A 186 12.25 21.73 -47.69
CA ALA A 186 13.53 22.49 -47.52
C ALA A 186 13.88 22.74 -46.01
N LEU A 187 15.08 23.28 -45.70
CA LEU A 187 15.83 23.16 -44.40
C LEU A 187 15.65 21.79 -43.73
N SER A 188 16.53 20.86 -44.08
CA SER A 188 16.54 19.53 -43.50
C SER A 188 17.25 19.49 -42.14
N SER A 189 17.03 18.43 -41.36
CA SER A 189 17.82 18.13 -40.14
C SER A 189 19.33 18.02 -40.39
N ASN A 190 19.76 17.95 -41.66
CA ASN A 190 21.18 17.94 -42.03
C ASN A 190 21.77 19.34 -42.18
N ASP A 191 20.94 20.40 -42.27
CA ASP A 191 21.39 21.78 -42.51
C ASP A 191 21.69 22.51 -41.20
N VAL A 192 20.90 22.25 -40.16
CA VAL A 192 21.06 22.84 -38.83
C VAL A 192 20.89 21.77 -37.76
N THR A 193 21.81 21.73 -36.79
CA THR A 193 21.64 20.94 -35.56
C THR A 193 21.18 21.87 -34.44
N ILE A 194 20.09 21.52 -33.76
CA ILE A 194 19.61 22.21 -32.56
C ILE A 194 19.80 21.28 -31.36
N THR A 195 20.58 21.73 -30.37
CA THR A 195 20.74 21.04 -29.09
C THR A 195 20.20 21.93 -27.98
N GLN A 196 19.25 21.42 -27.22
CA GLN A 196 18.68 22.11 -26.08
C GLN A 196 19.20 21.50 -24.78
N THR A 197 19.64 22.34 -23.85
CA THR A 197 20.09 21.94 -22.51
C THR A 197 19.31 22.72 -21.47
N LEU A 198 18.42 22.02 -20.76
CA LEU A 198 17.68 22.59 -19.65
C LEU A 198 18.53 22.55 -18.38
N SER A 199 18.51 23.63 -17.60
CA SER A 199 19.10 23.63 -16.26
C SER A 199 18.43 22.61 -15.33
N LYS A 200 17.15 22.32 -15.59
CA LYS A 200 16.32 21.33 -14.89
C LYS A 200 15.29 20.73 -15.86
N GLU A 201 15.31 19.41 -16.01
CA GLU A 201 14.23 18.67 -16.70
C GLU A 201 13.00 18.46 -15.80
N TYR A 202 13.21 18.53 -14.48
CA TYR A 202 12.20 18.38 -13.44
C TYR A 202 12.27 19.62 -12.55
N ALA A 203 11.20 20.42 -12.52
CA ALA A 203 11.19 21.70 -11.82
C ALA A 203 9.95 21.82 -10.95
N VAL A 204 10.16 22.21 -9.69
CA VAL A 204 9.07 22.46 -8.75
C VAL A 204 8.41 23.79 -9.10
N ILE A 205 7.09 23.90 -8.93
CA ILE A 205 6.35 25.15 -9.12
C ILE A 205 7.02 26.29 -8.33
N GLY A 206 7.25 27.43 -8.99
CA GLY A 206 7.96 28.58 -8.43
C GLY A 206 9.45 28.64 -8.76
N GLU A 207 10.06 27.52 -9.17
CA GLU A 207 11.47 27.50 -9.59
C GLU A 207 11.68 28.17 -10.95
N GLN A 208 12.93 28.58 -11.22
CA GLN A 208 13.36 29.08 -12.51
C GLN A 208 14.09 27.98 -13.30
N VAL A 209 13.76 27.88 -14.58
CA VAL A 209 14.42 26.99 -15.54
C VAL A 209 15.04 27.83 -16.64
N THR A 210 16.34 27.64 -16.84
CA THR A 210 17.07 28.23 -17.96
C THR A 210 17.24 27.17 -19.05
N ASN A 211 16.86 27.50 -20.28
CA ASN A 211 17.13 26.67 -21.44
C ASN A 211 18.27 27.28 -22.25
N SER A 212 19.31 26.50 -22.54
CA SER A 212 20.42 26.86 -23.42
C SER A 212 20.26 26.14 -24.76
N ILE A 213 20.07 26.91 -25.83
CA ILE A 213 19.84 26.43 -27.19
C ILE A 213 21.12 26.64 -27.99
N ALA A 214 21.83 25.56 -28.30
CA ALA A 214 22.97 25.55 -29.21
C ALA A 214 22.51 25.23 -30.64
N ILE A 215 22.84 26.11 -31.59
CA ILE A 215 22.44 25.99 -32.99
C ILE A 215 23.71 25.94 -33.83
N THR A 216 23.95 24.80 -34.50
CA THR A 216 25.12 24.58 -35.36
C THR A 216 24.72 24.62 -36.82
N ASN A 217 25.45 25.40 -37.62
CA ASN A 217 25.29 25.43 -39.07
C ASN A 217 26.09 24.29 -39.71
N ASN A 218 25.40 23.31 -40.29
CA ASN A 218 26.02 22.18 -40.97
C ASN A 218 26.14 22.40 -42.49
N THR A 219 25.62 23.52 -43.00
CA THR A 219 25.70 23.86 -44.42
C THR A 219 27.11 24.37 -44.78
N PRO A 220 27.53 24.25 -46.05
CA PRO A 220 28.80 24.80 -46.51
C PRO A 220 28.81 26.33 -46.63
N ASN A 221 27.68 27.02 -46.40
CA ASN A 221 27.52 28.47 -46.52
C ASN A 221 27.20 29.11 -45.16
N SER A 222 27.42 30.42 -45.01
CA SER A 222 26.97 31.11 -43.79
C SER A 222 25.44 31.26 -43.79
N LEU A 223 24.82 30.94 -42.66
CA LEU A 223 23.42 31.29 -42.39
C LEU A 223 23.35 32.77 -41.99
N THR A 224 22.43 33.54 -42.56
CA THR A 224 22.33 34.98 -42.28
C THR A 224 20.88 35.39 -42.14
N ASN A 225 20.58 36.17 -41.09
CA ASN A 225 19.22 36.61 -40.74
C ASN A 225 18.19 35.49 -40.56
N GLU A 226 18.62 34.34 -40.05
CA GLU A 226 17.71 33.22 -39.77
C GLU A 226 16.89 33.49 -38.50
N ALA A 227 15.59 33.27 -38.58
CA ALA A 227 14.70 33.41 -37.42
C ALA A 227 14.82 32.18 -36.51
N VAL A 228 14.82 32.44 -35.19
CA VAL A 228 14.70 31.38 -34.17
C VAL A 228 13.49 31.71 -33.33
N THR A 229 12.54 30.78 -33.25
CA THR A 229 11.32 30.98 -32.47
C THR A 229 11.12 29.86 -31.46
N VAL A 230 10.81 30.24 -30.22
CA VAL A 230 10.44 29.31 -29.15
C VAL A 230 8.93 29.39 -28.90
N PHE A 231 8.27 28.24 -28.89
CA PHE A 231 6.83 28.07 -28.67
C PHE A 231 6.51 27.34 -27.37
N PHE A 232 5.25 27.48 -26.94
CA PHE A 232 4.57 26.77 -25.84
C PHE A 232 5.07 27.09 -24.43
N VAL A 233 6.38 27.25 -24.23
CA VAL A 233 6.95 27.42 -22.89
C VAL A 233 6.43 28.67 -22.19
N LEU A 234 6.19 29.75 -22.94
CA LEU A 234 5.73 31.04 -22.39
C LEU A 234 4.22 31.10 -22.11
N ASP A 235 3.43 30.13 -22.59
CA ASP A 235 1.98 30.16 -22.44
C ASP A 235 1.55 29.97 -20.98
N LYS A 236 2.32 29.16 -20.25
CA LYS A 236 2.03 28.73 -18.88
C LYS A 236 3.15 29.04 -17.88
N THR A 237 4.17 29.79 -18.29
CA THR A 237 5.27 30.24 -17.42
C THR A 237 5.36 31.75 -17.37
N ASN A 238 6.05 32.27 -16.36
CA ASN A 238 6.41 33.68 -16.30
C ASN A 238 7.78 33.87 -16.94
N PHE A 239 7.86 34.69 -17.98
CA PHE A 239 9.14 35.04 -18.60
C PHE A 239 10.02 35.84 -17.62
N VAL A 240 11.30 35.44 -17.49
CA VAL A 240 12.26 36.10 -16.60
C VAL A 240 13.29 36.88 -17.40
N SER A 241 13.97 36.24 -18.35
CA SER A 241 15.06 36.87 -19.11
C SER A 241 15.35 36.17 -20.44
N SER A 242 15.97 36.92 -21.36
CA SER A 242 16.58 36.45 -22.61
C SER A 242 17.73 37.38 -23.03
N PRO A 243 18.60 37.01 -23.98
CA PRO A 243 19.59 37.90 -24.55
C PRO A 243 18.94 39.09 -25.24
N SER A 244 19.72 40.16 -25.42
CA SER A 244 19.29 41.45 -25.97
C SER A 244 18.74 41.41 -27.41
N GLY A 245 18.96 40.30 -28.14
CA GLY A 245 18.46 40.06 -29.49
C GLY A 245 17.16 39.24 -29.58
N CYS A 246 16.57 38.89 -28.45
CA CYS A 246 15.32 38.11 -28.38
C CYS A 246 14.18 38.95 -27.81
N THR A 247 12.97 38.77 -28.34
CA THR A 247 11.77 39.51 -27.91
C THR A 247 10.60 38.57 -27.70
N VAL A 248 9.82 38.81 -26.64
CA VAL A 248 8.57 38.10 -26.42
C VAL A 248 7.50 38.68 -27.33
N GLY A 249 6.88 37.82 -28.13
CA GLY A 249 5.79 38.16 -29.04
C GLY A 249 4.65 37.15 -28.96
N SER A 250 3.84 37.10 -30.01
CA SER A 250 2.70 36.20 -30.11
C SER A 250 2.48 35.73 -31.55
N SER A 251 2.16 34.45 -31.72
CA SER A 251 1.68 33.87 -32.97
C SER A 251 0.26 33.32 -32.75
N GLY A 252 -0.73 34.06 -33.23
CA GLY A 252 -2.13 33.79 -32.90
C GLY A 252 -2.39 33.96 -31.40
N VAL A 253 -2.85 32.88 -30.74
CA VAL A 253 -3.12 32.85 -29.30
C VAL A 253 -1.91 32.42 -28.45
N GLN A 254 -0.82 31.97 -29.09
CA GLN A 254 0.37 31.45 -28.40
C GLN A 254 1.42 32.54 -28.22
N LYS A 255 2.05 32.58 -27.04
CA LYS A 255 3.20 33.45 -26.76
C LYS A 255 4.47 32.81 -27.32
N THR A 256 5.30 33.61 -27.96
CA THR A 256 6.56 33.15 -28.57
C THR A 256 7.75 33.96 -28.08
N LEU A 257 8.93 33.34 -28.03
CA LEU A 257 10.20 34.07 -27.94
C LEU A 257 10.83 34.09 -29.33
N ASN A 258 10.94 35.29 -29.92
CA ASN A 258 11.48 35.46 -31.27
C ASN A 258 12.90 36.03 -31.17
N CYS A 259 13.87 35.32 -31.71
CA CYS A 259 15.28 35.67 -31.79
C CYS A 259 15.75 35.66 -33.26
N THR A 260 16.94 36.19 -33.53
CA THR A 260 17.52 36.18 -34.89
C THR A 260 18.99 35.84 -34.85
N ILE A 261 19.41 34.92 -35.73
CA ILE A 261 20.81 34.62 -36.02
C ILE A 261 21.25 35.58 -37.12
N SER A 262 21.97 36.64 -36.76
CA SER A 262 22.43 37.65 -37.72
C SER A 262 23.43 37.09 -38.72
N SER A 263 24.41 36.29 -38.27
CA SER A 263 25.32 35.55 -39.15
C SER A 263 25.94 34.37 -38.41
N LEU A 264 25.98 33.19 -39.04
CA LEU A 264 26.61 31.97 -38.51
C LEU A 264 27.40 31.25 -39.61
N ALA A 265 28.73 31.22 -39.47
CA ALA A 265 29.63 30.63 -40.45
C ALA A 265 29.42 29.11 -40.60
N PRO A 266 29.88 28.49 -41.71
CA PRO A 266 29.88 27.04 -41.86
C PRO A 266 30.56 26.35 -40.66
N ALA A 267 29.94 25.29 -40.14
CA ALA A 267 30.39 24.52 -38.96
C ALA A 267 30.49 25.32 -37.64
N ALA A 268 30.01 26.56 -37.59
CA ALA A 268 29.99 27.35 -36.35
C ALA A 268 28.71 27.09 -35.55
N THR A 269 28.80 27.29 -34.24
CA THR A 269 27.68 27.16 -33.28
C THR A 269 27.42 28.50 -32.61
N THR A 270 26.15 28.87 -32.46
CA THR A 270 25.70 29.99 -31.61
C THR A 270 24.82 29.48 -30.48
N ASN A 271 24.81 30.19 -29.34
CA ASN A 271 24.04 29.83 -28.16
C ASN A 271 23.03 30.93 -27.82
N ILE A 272 21.78 30.55 -27.58
CA ILE A 272 20.70 31.41 -27.11
C ILE A 272 20.19 30.86 -25.79
N GLU A 273 20.11 31.69 -24.75
CA GLU A 273 19.63 31.26 -23.43
C GLU A 273 18.42 32.06 -23.00
N TYR A 274 17.39 31.43 -22.45
CA TYR A 274 16.31 32.18 -21.81
C TYR A 274 15.88 31.49 -20.52
N THR A 275 15.34 32.28 -19.60
CA THR A 275 14.88 31.82 -18.29
C THR A 275 13.39 32.09 -18.13
N VAL A 276 12.70 31.09 -17.62
CA VAL A 276 11.28 31.16 -17.24
C VAL A 276 11.10 30.72 -15.80
N GLN A 277 10.11 31.26 -15.12
CA GLN A 277 9.65 30.79 -13.82
C GLN A 277 8.41 29.92 -13.98
N ILE A 278 8.45 28.73 -13.40
CA ILE A 278 7.38 27.74 -13.46
C ILE A 278 6.18 28.21 -12.61
N THR A 279 4.98 28.05 -13.15
CA THR A 279 3.72 28.38 -12.45
C THR A 279 2.85 27.15 -12.28
N SER A 280 1.83 27.21 -11.43
CA SER A 280 0.90 26.08 -11.26
C SER A 280 0.11 25.74 -12.53
N ALA A 281 -0.14 26.72 -13.42
CA ALA A 281 -0.82 26.48 -14.71
C ALA A 281 0.00 25.60 -15.68
N ALA A 282 1.30 25.46 -15.42
CA ALA A 282 2.23 24.65 -16.19
C ALA A 282 2.16 23.15 -15.87
N TYR A 283 1.55 22.78 -14.74
CA TYR A 283 1.38 21.39 -14.35
C TYR A 283 0.51 20.62 -15.34
N PRO A 284 0.82 19.34 -15.67
CA PRO A 284 1.93 18.51 -15.15
C PRO A 284 3.22 18.58 -15.99
N GLN A 285 3.18 19.22 -17.15
CA GLN A 285 4.33 19.28 -18.06
C GLN A 285 4.20 20.46 -19.01
N ILE A 286 5.33 21.08 -19.34
CA ILE A 286 5.44 22.10 -20.38
C ILE A 286 6.22 21.53 -21.55
N SER A 287 5.68 21.68 -22.76
CA SER A 287 6.44 21.50 -23.99
C SER A 287 7.24 22.76 -24.31
N ASN A 288 8.41 22.57 -24.89
CA ASN A 288 9.27 23.65 -25.32
C ASN A 288 9.80 23.36 -26.73
N GLY A 289 9.17 23.99 -27.72
CA GLY A 289 9.50 23.79 -29.14
C GLY A 289 10.37 24.92 -29.66
N VAL A 290 11.54 24.59 -30.18
CA VAL A 290 12.49 25.53 -30.80
C VAL A 290 12.47 25.30 -32.31
N PHE A 291 12.26 26.38 -33.06
CA PHE A 291 12.18 26.40 -34.51
C PHE A 291 13.26 27.31 -35.07
N VAL A 292 14.04 26.85 -36.05
CA VAL A 292 14.99 27.66 -36.82
C VAL A 292 14.56 27.70 -38.28
N GLY A 293 14.35 28.90 -38.83
CA GLY A 293 13.86 29.12 -40.20
C GLY A 293 12.49 29.81 -40.23
N ASP A 294 11.77 29.68 -41.35
CA ASP A 294 10.43 30.25 -41.52
C ASP A 294 9.38 29.35 -40.83
N LEU A 295 8.68 29.90 -39.84
CA LEU A 295 7.64 29.21 -39.07
C LEU A 295 6.46 28.72 -39.92
N PHE A 296 6.13 29.44 -40.99
CA PHE A 296 5.03 29.09 -41.90
C PHE A 296 5.54 28.55 -43.23
N GLY A 297 6.86 28.35 -43.32
CA GLY A 297 7.58 27.76 -44.42
C GLY A 297 8.55 26.70 -43.90
N GLU A 298 9.82 26.82 -44.29
CA GLU A 298 10.85 25.82 -44.04
C GLU A 298 11.55 26.05 -42.70
N ASN A 299 11.54 25.05 -41.82
CA ASN A 299 12.18 25.14 -40.51
C ASN A 299 12.68 23.79 -40.00
N VAL A 300 13.69 23.86 -39.12
CA VAL A 300 14.14 22.74 -38.28
C VAL A 300 13.54 22.90 -36.90
N ARG A 301 12.92 21.84 -36.38
CA ARG A 301 12.30 21.81 -35.05
C ARG A 301 13.08 20.91 -34.09
N SER A 302 13.21 21.36 -32.85
CA SER A 302 13.65 20.55 -31.71
C SER A 302 12.69 20.78 -30.55
N ASP A 303 12.18 19.70 -29.95
CA ASP A 303 11.33 19.77 -28.77
C ASP A 303 12.08 19.29 -27.53
N SER A 304 11.87 20.00 -26.43
CA SER A 304 12.22 19.56 -25.08
C SER A 304 11.00 19.67 -24.17
N PHE A 305 11.03 19.00 -23.03
CA PHE A 305 9.93 18.99 -22.08
C PHE A 305 10.45 19.29 -20.68
N ILE A 306 9.69 20.08 -19.93
CA ILE A 306 9.92 20.34 -18.51
C ILE A 306 8.80 19.65 -17.75
N ASN A 307 9.13 18.67 -16.91
CA ASN A 307 8.18 18.05 -15.99
C ASN A 307 7.99 18.98 -14.80
N VAL A 308 6.74 19.33 -14.50
CA VAL A 308 6.40 20.34 -13.50
C VAL A 308 5.90 19.64 -12.25
N LEU A 309 6.63 19.80 -11.16
CA LEU A 309 6.39 19.07 -9.91
C LEU A 309 5.69 19.95 -8.88
N GLN A 310 4.90 19.31 -8.01
CA GLN A 310 4.41 19.94 -6.79
C GLN A 310 5.48 19.85 -5.69
N ASP A 311 5.49 20.82 -4.78
CA ASP A 311 6.34 20.77 -3.59
C ASP A 311 5.70 19.83 -2.56
N THR A 312 6.33 18.67 -2.33
CA THR A 312 5.82 17.65 -1.41
C THR A 312 6.47 17.73 -0.02
N LEU A 313 7.37 18.68 0.22
CA LEU A 313 8.24 18.71 1.41
C LEU A 313 8.04 19.94 2.30
N THR A 314 7.59 21.06 1.75
CA THR A 314 7.27 22.24 2.57
C THR A 314 6.16 21.91 3.56
N ASP A 315 6.43 22.22 4.83
CA ASP A 315 5.52 22.14 5.97
C ASP A 315 5.54 23.54 6.61
N SER A 316 4.53 24.32 6.28
CA SER A 316 4.47 25.76 6.58
C SER A 316 4.22 26.05 8.07
N ASP A 317 3.59 25.13 8.80
CA ASP A 317 3.25 25.31 10.22
C ASP A 317 4.05 24.39 11.18
N ASN A 318 4.92 23.55 10.63
CA ASN A 318 5.81 22.61 11.31
C ASN A 318 5.08 21.58 12.19
N ASP A 319 3.93 21.08 11.75
CA ASP A 319 3.22 20.00 12.45
C ASP A 319 3.75 18.59 12.11
N GLY A 320 4.61 18.48 11.10
CA GLY A 320 5.23 17.25 10.60
C GLY A 320 4.55 16.63 9.37
N ILE A 321 3.50 17.25 8.84
CA ILE A 321 2.82 16.90 7.59
C ILE A 321 3.06 18.03 6.59
N SER A 322 3.44 17.71 5.35
CA SER A 322 3.67 18.74 4.33
C SER A 322 2.36 19.36 3.82
N ASP A 323 2.41 20.63 3.40
CA ASP A 323 1.27 21.38 2.85
C ASP A 323 0.54 20.60 1.74
N PHE A 324 1.32 19.88 0.93
CA PHE A 324 0.81 19.01 -0.12
C PHE A 324 -0.01 17.83 0.44
N ASN A 325 0.53 17.14 1.44
CA ASN A 325 -0.15 16.03 2.09
C ASN A 325 -1.37 16.48 2.90
N GLU A 326 -1.32 17.67 3.49
CA GLU A 326 -2.49 18.27 4.14
C GLU A 326 -3.63 18.56 3.16
N GLY A 327 -3.29 19.03 1.95
CA GLY A 327 -4.26 19.17 0.87
C GLY A 327 -4.98 17.86 0.52
N LEU A 328 -4.28 16.73 0.61
CA LEU A 328 -4.86 15.39 0.41
C LEU A 328 -5.69 14.92 1.61
N LEU A 329 -5.31 15.32 2.82
CA LEU A 329 -6.01 14.99 4.06
C LEU A 329 -7.21 15.90 4.33
N GLY A 330 -7.31 17.04 3.63
CA GLY A 330 -8.31 18.07 3.88
C GLY A 330 -8.02 18.91 5.14
N THR A 331 -6.78 18.93 5.60
CA THR A 331 -6.30 19.78 6.70
C THR A 331 -5.78 21.13 6.20
N ASN A 332 -5.45 22.05 7.12
CA ASN A 332 -5.09 23.43 6.78
C ASN A 332 -3.61 23.70 7.05
N ALA A 333 -2.85 23.86 5.97
CA ALA A 333 -1.40 24.05 5.96
C ALA A 333 -0.83 25.32 6.60
N ASN A 334 -1.65 26.09 7.30
CA ASN A 334 -1.19 27.26 8.05
C ASN A 334 -1.65 27.17 9.52
N SER A 335 -2.05 25.98 9.98
CA SER A 335 -2.60 25.75 11.30
C SER A 335 -2.26 24.35 11.82
N SER A 336 -1.22 24.27 12.65
CA SER A 336 -0.80 23.03 13.31
C SER A 336 -1.83 22.42 14.28
N ALA A 337 -2.94 23.11 14.52
CA ALA A 337 -4.10 22.57 15.24
C ALA A 337 -5.05 21.75 14.33
N SER A 338 -4.97 21.96 13.01
CA SER A 338 -5.70 21.22 12.00
C SER A 338 -4.79 20.14 11.44
N THR A 339 -4.56 19.08 12.22
CA THR A 339 -3.65 17.99 11.83
C THR A 339 -4.26 16.63 12.13
N ILE A 340 -3.75 15.59 11.48
CA ILE A 340 -4.01 14.19 11.88
C ILE A 340 -3.05 13.69 12.97
N GLY A 341 -2.04 14.49 13.32
CA GLY A 341 -0.93 14.10 14.20
C GLY A 341 0.22 13.51 13.38
N SER A 342 1.46 13.99 13.61
CA SER A 342 2.62 13.55 12.83
C SER A 342 3.04 12.11 13.09
N ASP A 343 2.64 11.54 14.22
CA ASP A 343 2.82 10.14 14.63
C ASP A 343 1.67 9.22 14.21
N GLN A 344 0.65 9.75 13.51
CA GLN A 344 -0.48 8.97 13.05
C GLN A 344 -0.04 7.91 12.03
N ILE A 345 -0.32 6.65 12.37
CA ILE A 345 -0.17 5.51 11.47
C ILE A 345 -1.33 5.51 10.47
N LEU A 346 -1.00 5.53 9.18
CA LEU A 346 -2.01 5.42 8.11
C LEU A 346 -2.10 3.98 7.60
N GLU A 347 -3.33 3.50 7.43
CA GLU A 347 -3.60 2.22 6.81
C GLU A 347 -3.49 2.33 5.28
N THR A 348 -2.78 1.40 4.66
CA THR A 348 -2.70 1.20 3.20
C THR A 348 -3.37 -0.11 2.85
N ASP A 349 -4.39 -0.05 2.02
CA ASP A 349 -5.25 -1.18 1.71
C ASP A 349 -4.69 -2.02 0.56
N LEU A 350 -4.61 -3.33 0.78
CA LEU A 350 -3.97 -4.29 -0.13
C LEU A 350 -4.99 -5.26 -0.74
N MET A 351 -4.91 -5.45 -2.05
CA MET A 351 -5.69 -6.44 -2.79
C MET A 351 -4.79 -7.61 -3.18
N PHE A 352 -5.02 -8.79 -2.62
CA PHE A 352 -4.24 -9.99 -2.91
C PHE A 352 -4.87 -10.86 -3.98
N TYR A 353 -4.04 -11.28 -4.93
CA TYR A 353 -4.29 -12.40 -5.81
C TYR A 353 -3.27 -13.51 -5.53
N TYR A 354 -3.70 -14.77 -5.59
CA TYR A 354 -2.81 -15.91 -5.37
C TYR A 354 -3.02 -17.02 -6.41
N SER A 355 -1.93 -17.72 -6.73
CA SER A 355 -1.88 -18.75 -7.78
C SER A 355 -2.22 -20.16 -7.27
N PRO A 356 -2.42 -21.14 -8.17
CA PRO A 356 -2.49 -22.55 -7.78
C PRO A 356 -1.22 -23.04 -7.07
N ARG A 357 -0.04 -22.57 -7.50
CA ARG A 357 1.23 -22.94 -6.88
C ARG A 357 1.36 -22.40 -5.46
N PHE A 358 0.72 -21.27 -5.15
CA PHE A 358 0.62 -20.76 -3.79
C PHE A 358 -0.16 -21.75 -2.91
N LEU A 359 -1.31 -22.24 -3.38
CA LEU A 359 -2.09 -23.26 -2.67
C LEU A 359 -1.26 -24.54 -2.45
N ASP A 360 -0.53 -25.00 -3.47
CA ASP A 360 0.37 -26.16 -3.34
C ASP A 360 1.47 -25.92 -2.28
N ALA A 361 1.97 -24.69 -2.16
CA ALA A 361 3.05 -24.33 -1.25
C ALA A 361 2.61 -24.27 0.22
N ILE A 362 1.36 -23.88 0.48
CA ILE A 362 0.82 -23.73 1.83
C ILE A 362 0.09 -24.99 2.31
N GLY A 363 -0.21 -25.91 1.40
CA GLY A 363 -0.84 -27.18 1.71
C GLY A 363 -2.28 -26.98 2.20
N SER A 364 -2.57 -27.47 3.40
CA SER A 364 -3.91 -27.39 3.99
C SER A 364 -4.22 -26.07 4.68
N VAL A 365 -3.23 -25.17 4.85
CA VAL A 365 -3.41 -23.87 5.49
C VAL A 365 -4.32 -22.99 4.64
N MET A 366 -5.23 -22.23 5.26
CA MET A 366 -6.08 -21.29 4.53
C MET A 366 -5.23 -20.16 3.91
N PRO A 367 -5.44 -19.83 2.62
CA PRO A 367 -4.63 -18.82 1.94
C PRO A 367 -4.74 -17.44 2.59
N GLU A 368 -5.92 -17.06 3.08
CA GLU A 368 -6.16 -15.79 3.78
C GLU A 368 -5.32 -15.71 5.08
N THR A 369 -5.30 -16.79 5.87
CA THR A 369 -4.53 -16.86 7.12
C THR A 369 -3.02 -16.77 6.87
N GLN A 370 -2.52 -17.46 5.84
CA GLN A 370 -1.11 -17.40 5.46
C GLN A 370 -0.72 -15.99 4.97
N ILE A 371 -1.60 -15.33 4.20
CA ILE A 371 -1.39 -13.94 3.77
C ILE A 371 -1.39 -13.01 4.99
N ASN A 372 -2.33 -13.15 5.93
CA ASN A 372 -2.41 -12.34 7.14
C ASN A 372 -1.17 -12.49 8.04
N GLN A 373 -0.64 -13.70 8.17
CA GLN A 373 0.63 -13.94 8.84
C GLN A 373 1.78 -13.16 8.18
N LEU A 374 1.87 -13.19 6.84
CA LEU A 374 2.90 -12.46 6.10
C LEU A 374 2.74 -10.93 6.25
N ILE A 375 1.51 -10.44 6.23
CA ILE A 375 1.21 -9.02 6.48
C ILE A 375 1.68 -8.59 7.85
N GLU A 376 1.36 -9.34 8.90
CA GLU A 376 1.68 -8.89 10.25
C GLU A 376 3.19 -8.92 10.51
N ILE A 377 3.91 -9.88 9.92
CA ILE A 377 5.39 -9.86 9.88
C ILE A 377 5.88 -8.57 9.22
N THR A 378 5.34 -8.25 8.04
CA THR A 378 5.71 -7.05 7.27
C THR A 378 5.41 -5.77 8.01
N ASN A 379 4.22 -5.64 8.61
CA ASN A 379 3.85 -4.51 9.47
C ASN A 379 4.81 -4.35 10.64
N GLY A 380 5.30 -5.47 11.20
CA GLY A 380 6.35 -5.46 12.21
C GLY A 380 7.63 -4.79 11.73
N TYR A 381 8.11 -5.10 10.53
CA TYR A 381 9.32 -4.51 9.95
C TYR A 381 9.19 -2.99 9.72
N TYR A 382 8.04 -2.53 9.24
CA TYR A 382 7.76 -1.10 9.08
C TYR A 382 7.68 -0.38 10.44
N ALA A 383 6.92 -0.93 11.39
CA ALA A 383 6.77 -0.36 12.73
C ALA A 383 8.11 -0.27 13.47
N ASP A 384 8.94 -1.31 13.38
CA ASP A 384 10.25 -1.37 14.06
C ASP A 384 11.26 -0.39 13.48
N SER A 385 11.08 -0.01 12.22
CA SER A 385 11.89 1.01 11.55
C SER A 385 11.46 2.44 11.92
N GLY A 386 10.27 2.61 12.50
CA GLY A 386 9.64 3.91 12.76
C GLY A 386 8.85 4.47 11.58
N ALA A 387 8.46 3.62 10.62
CA ALA A 387 7.57 4.00 9.54
C ALA A 387 6.11 4.02 10.05
N LEU A 388 5.39 5.10 9.75
CA LEU A 388 4.05 5.35 10.26
C LEU A 388 2.98 4.87 9.27
N VAL A 389 3.19 3.66 8.74
CA VAL A 389 2.27 3.00 7.80
C VAL A 389 1.97 1.61 8.31
N ARG A 390 0.74 1.16 8.06
CA ARG A 390 0.30 -0.21 8.30
C ARG A 390 -0.43 -0.71 7.08
N PHE A 391 -0.23 -1.96 6.74
CA PHE A 391 -0.89 -2.60 5.60
C PHE A 391 -2.04 -3.46 6.08
N ARG A 392 -3.16 -3.40 5.34
CA ARG A 392 -4.37 -4.15 5.62
C ARG A 392 -4.86 -4.84 4.34
N PRO A 393 -4.94 -6.18 4.30
CA PRO A 393 -5.63 -6.85 3.22
C PRO A 393 -7.11 -6.52 3.25
N VAL A 394 -7.61 -6.14 2.10
CA VAL A 394 -9.03 -5.88 1.89
C VAL A 394 -9.64 -6.95 0.98
N PHE A 395 -8.84 -7.57 0.10
CA PHE A 395 -9.33 -8.60 -0.81
C PHE A 395 -8.36 -9.75 -0.94
N TYR A 396 -8.90 -10.96 -1.11
CA TYR A 396 -8.16 -12.20 -1.37
C TYR A 396 -8.84 -12.93 -2.53
N GLY A 397 -8.15 -13.09 -3.65
CA GLY A 397 -8.69 -13.73 -4.85
C GLY A 397 -7.81 -14.84 -5.37
N PHE A 398 -8.38 -16.03 -5.52
CA PHE A 398 -7.75 -17.07 -6.33
C PHE A 398 -7.80 -16.69 -7.81
N VAL A 399 -6.66 -16.83 -8.50
CA VAL A 399 -6.59 -16.72 -9.95
C VAL A 399 -5.80 -17.90 -10.50
N ASP A 400 -6.39 -18.59 -11.49
CA ASP A 400 -5.70 -19.66 -12.21
C ASP A 400 -4.70 -19.03 -13.20
N TYR A 401 -3.51 -18.71 -12.69
CA TYR A 401 -2.45 -18.03 -13.43
C TYR A 401 -1.09 -18.60 -13.06
N ASP A 402 -0.28 -18.96 -14.06
CA ASP A 402 1.10 -19.41 -13.90
C ASP A 402 2.06 -18.38 -14.51
N PRO A 403 2.89 -17.69 -13.70
CA PRO A 403 3.87 -16.72 -14.18
C PRO A 403 5.04 -17.35 -14.96
N GLN A 404 5.08 -18.68 -15.13
CA GLN A 404 6.12 -19.43 -15.82
C GLN A 404 7.51 -19.18 -15.22
N GLY A 405 7.58 -19.02 -13.89
CA GLY A 405 8.81 -18.70 -13.17
C GLY A 405 9.32 -17.27 -13.38
N ASN A 406 8.55 -16.38 -13.99
CA ASN A 406 8.92 -14.98 -14.21
C ASN A 406 7.83 -14.03 -13.71
N LEU A 407 8.09 -13.38 -12.58
CA LEU A 407 7.17 -12.44 -11.95
C LEU A 407 6.87 -11.20 -12.83
N SER A 408 7.76 -10.81 -13.76
CA SER A 408 7.48 -9.72 -14.69
C SER A 408 6.29 -10.03 -15.60
N THR A 409 6.03 -11.31 -15.89
CA THR A 409 4.88 -11.73 -16.70
C THR A 409 3.56 -11.39 -16.01
N VAL A 410 3.45 -11.67 -14.70
CA VAL A 410 2.23 -11.34 -13.94
C VAL A 410 2.13 -9.84 -13.66
N MET A 411 3.25 -9.14 -13.43
CA MET A 411 3.26 -7.68 -13.30
C MET A 411 2.71 -7.01 -14.57
N ASN A 412 3.13 -7.45 -15.75
CA ASN A 412 2.59 -6.95 -17.03
C ASN A 412 1.10 -7.30 -17.18
N ALA A 413 0.68 -8.51 -16.80
CA ALA A 413 -0.71 -8.94 -16.92
C ALA A 413 -1.66 -8.15 -16.00
N MET A 414 -1.26 -7.89 -14.75
CA MET A 414 -1.99 -7.03 -13.82
C MET A 414 -2.04 -5.58 -14.32
N ARG A 415 -0.90 -5.05 -14.79
CA ARG A 415 -0.79 -3.70 -15.34
C ARG A 415 -1.70 -3.47 -16.54
N ASP A 416 -1.71 -4.42 -17.47
CA ASP A 416 -2.43 -4.30 -18.75
C ASP A 416 -3.89 -4.81 -18.65
N GLY A 417 -4.31 -5.32 -17.48
CA GLY A 417 -5.64 -5.90 -17.29
C GLY A 417 -5.93 -7.07 -18.21
N THR A 418 -4.97 -7.99 -18.38
CA THR A 418 -5.09 -9.12 -19.33
C THR A 418 -5.33 -10.45 -18.63
N GLY A 419 -5.95 -11.40 -19.35
CA GLY A 419 -6.25 -12.73 -18.82
C GLY A 419 -7.19 -12.66 -17.61
N PRO A 420 -6.87 -13.31 -16.47
CA PRO A 420 -7.73 -13.30 -15.28
C PRO A 420 -7.81 -11.93 -14.58
N PHE A 421 -7.02 -10.95 -15.01
CA PHE A 421 -6.99 -9.60 -14.44
C PHE A 421 -7.83 -8.58 -15.21
N SER A 422 -8.70 -9.01 -16.14
CA SER A 422 -9.53 -8.09 -16.94
C SER A 422 -10.47 -7.21 -16.11
N GLU A 423 -10.91 -7.71 -14.94
CA GLU A 423 -11.77 -6.98 -14.01
C GLU A 423 -11.00 -6.35 -12.84
N LEU A 424 -9.66 -6.36 -12.88
CA LEU A 424 -8.82 -5.94 -11.75
C LEU A 424 -9.14 -4.51 -11.31
N ASP A 425 -9.22 -3.55 -12.23
CA ASP A 425 -9.50 -2.16 -11.88
C ASP A 425 -10.92 -1.99 -11.30
N ALA A 426 -11.90 -2.68 -11.87
CA ALA A 426 -13.27 -2.64 -11.38
C ALA A 426 -13.38 -3.23 -9.96
N VAL A 427 -12.71 -4.34 -9.67
CA VAL A 427 -12.66 -4.91 -8.32
C VAL A 427 -11.87 -4.00 -7.37
N ARG A 428 -10.72 -3.47 -7.81
CA ARG A 428 -9.89 -2.54 -7.02
C ARG A 428 -10.66 -1.29 -6.62
N ASP A 429 -11.43 -0.70 -7.53
CA ASP A 429 -12.31 0.44 -7.26
C ASP A 429 -13.44 0.09 -6.28
N LYS A 430 -13.97 -1.13 -6.34
CA LYS A 430 -15.01 -1.61 -5.42
C LYS A 430 -14.47 -1.85 -4.01
N VAL A 431 -13.28 -2.44 -3.89
CA VAL A 431 -12.68 -2.76 -2.59
C VAL A 431 -11.87 -1.62 -1.99
N GLY A 432 -11.55 -0.59 -2.78
CA GLY A 432 -10.80 0.57 -2.34
C GLY A 432 -9.31 0.30 -2.13
N ALA A 433 -8.71 -0.70 -2.80
CA ALA A 433 -7.34 -1.11 -2.55
C ALA A 433 -6.28 -0.18 -3.19
N ASP A 434 -5.36 0.30 -2.37
CA ASP A 434 -4.26 1.19 -2.75
C ASP A 434 -3.16 0.47 -3.53
N ILE A 435 -2.84 -0.77 -3.17
CA ILE A 435 -1.81 -1.59 -3.82
C ILE A 435 -2.39 -2.98 -4.15
N VAL A 436 -2.04 -3.51 -5.33
CA VAL A 436 -2.41 -4.88 -5.73
C VAL A 436 -1.18 -5.78 -5.63
N VAL A 437 -1.33 -6.94 -5.00
CA VAL A 437 -0.26 -7.89 -4.73
C VAL A 437 -0.60 -9.24 -5.33
N PHE A 438 0.31 -9.83 -6.09
CA PHE A 438 0.23 -11.23 -6.53
C PHE A 438 1.21 -12.11 -5.75
N VAL A 439 0.75 -13.25 -5.25
CA VAL A 439 1.59 -14.23 -4.55
C VAL A 439 1.60 -15.55 -5.31
N ASP A 440 2.78 -15.97 -5.76
CA ASP A 440 3.00 -17.29 -6.36
C ASP A 440 3.53 -18.29 -5.30
N GLY A 441 3.68 -19.55 -5.68
CA GLY A 441 4.23 -20.60 -4.82
C GLY A 441 5.70 -20.40 -4.43
N LEU A 442 6.36 -21.49 -4.07
CA LEU A 442 7.79 -21.43 -3.70
C LEU A 442 8.67 -21.09 -4.92
N PHE A 443 9.73 -20.34 -4.67
CA PHE A 443 10.67 -19.89 -5.69
C PHE A 443 11.29 -21.05 -6.49
N PRO A 444 11.19 -21.06 -7.84
CA PRO A 444 11.65 -22.19 -8.66
C PRO A 444 13.17 -22.21 -8.91
N GLY A 445 13.93 -21.20 -8.48
CA GLY A 445 15.41 -21.20 -8.49
C GLY A 445 16.08 -20.19 -9.43
N SER A 446 15.36 -19.60 -10.39
CA SER A 446 15.86 -18.57 -11.32
C SER A 446 15.05 -17.27 -11.22
N GLY A 447 15.72 -16.11 -11.21
CA GLY A 447 15.08 -14.80 -11.10
C GLY A 447 15.13 -14.20 -9.69
N ALA A 448 14.28 -13.19 -9.49
CA ALA A 448 14.05 -12.43 -8.28
C ALA A 448 13.01 -13.09 -7.35
N CYS A 449 13.09 -12.79 -6.04
CA CYS A 449 12.10 -13.25 -5.06
C CYS A 449 10.79 -12.45 -5.07
N GLY A 450 10.85 -11.19 -5.48
CA GLY A 450 9.71 -10.30 -5.65
C GLY A 450 9.95 -9.31 -6.77
N LEU A 451 8.95 -8.49 -7.08
CA LEU A 451 9.02 -7.28 -7.89
C LEU A 451 7.95 -6.29 -7.44
N GLY A 452 8.35 -5.07 -7.16
CA GLY A 452 7.46 -3.94 -6.84
C GLY A 452 7.56 -2.83 -7.88
N THR A 453 6.44 -2.17 -8.18
CA THR A 453 6.48 -0.91 -8.93
C THR A 453 7.18 0.17 -8.10
N LEU A 454 8.06 0.93 -8.73
CA LEU A 454 8.76 2.07 -8.13
C LEU A 454 8.22 3.41 -8.69
N PRO A 455 7.27 4.08 -8.00
CA PRO A 455 6.65 5.31 -8.47
C PRO A 455 7.48 6.56 -8.12
N GLY A 456 7.16 7.67 -8.77
CA GLY A 456 7.69 8.99 -8.41
C GLY A 456 9.19 9.19 -8.64
N VAL A 457 9.90 8.27 -9.31
CA VAL A 457 11.34 8.38 -9.59
C VAL A 457 11.65 9.73 -10.25
N ARG A 458 12.41 10.59 -9.55
CA ARG A 458 12.74 11.98 -9.96
C ARG A 458 11.59 12.99 -9.97
N PHE A 459 10.41 12.63 -9.47
CA PHE A 459 9.25 13.52 -9.33
C PHE A 459 9.17 14.14 -7.92
N ALA A 460 10.32 14.25 -7.23
CA ALA A 460 10.45 14.89 -5.93
C ALA A 460 9.35 14.45 -4.93
N GLY A 461 9.12 13.14 -4.83
CA GLY A 461 8.11 12.59 -3.93
C GLY A 461 6.70 12.49 -4.47
N GLU A 462 6.40 13.03 -5.64
CA GLU A 462 5.07 12.97 -6.24
C GLU A 462 4.83 11.58 -6.86
N VAL A 463 4.32 10.65 -6.05
CA VAL A 463 4.11 9.23 -6.38
C VAL A 463 3.16 9.07 -7.58
N PHE A 464 2.17 9.96 -7.70
CA PHE A 464 1.10 9.85 -8.70
C PHE A 464 1.13 10.92 -9.79
N HIS A 465 2.30 11.47 -10.11
CA HIS A 465 2.41 12.51 -11.14
C HIS A 465 1.84 12.05 -12.51
N PRO A 466 0.93 12.81 -13.16
CA PRO A 466 0.16 12.40 -14.35
C PRO A 466 0.97 11.93 -15.57
N VAL A 467 2.23 12.36 -15.68
CA VAL A 467 3.13 11.95 -16.79
C VAL A 467 3.62 10.50 -16.62
N VAL A 468 3.62 9.97 -15.39
CA VAL A 468 4.17 8.64 -15.08
C VAL A 468 3.17 7.70 -14.39
N SER A 469 2.07 8.22 -13.83
CA SER A 469 1.05 7.42 -13.15
C SER A 469 0.08 6.75 -14.14
N GLY A 470 0.58 5.73 -14.85
CA GLY A 470 -0.21 5.00 -15.84
C GLY A 470 -1.14 3.92 -15.27
N ASN A 471 -0.68 3.12 -14.30
CA ASN A 471 -1.31 1.82 -14.03
C ASN A 471 -1.49 1.47 -12.54
N GLY A 472 -1.20 2.38 -11.61
CA GLY A 472 -1.32 2.11 -10.16
C GLY A 472 -0.13 1.32 -9.58
N LEU A 473 -0.22 1.01 -8.28
CA LEU A 473 0.84 0.33 -7.54
C LEU A 473 0.61 -1.17 -7.52
N PHE A 474 1.65 -1.93 -7.89
CA PHE A 474 1.64 -3.39 -7.93
C PHE A 474 2.87 -3.98 -7.25
N SER A 475 2.68 -5.17 -6.70
CA SER A 475 3.76 -6.05 -6.25
C SER A 475 3.47 -7.49 -6.67
N SER A 476 4.51 -8.27 -6.92
CA SER A 476 4.41 -9.71 -7.14
C SER A 476 5.54 -10.41 -6.39
N ILE A 477 5.25 -11.48 -5.66
CA ILE A 477 6.22 -12.18 -4.81
C ILE A 477 6.06 -13.69 -4.93
N TYR A 478 7.12 -14.42 -4.60
CA TYR A 478 7.03 -15.83 -4.24
C TYR A 478 6.74 -16.00 -2.74
N ASN A 479 5.98 -17.04 -2.39
CA ASN A 479 5.70 -17.36 -0.99
C ASN A 479 7.01 -17.61 -0.21
N PRO A 480 7.16 -17.04 1.00
CA PRO A 480 8.34 -17.29 1.83
C PRO A 480 8.53 -18.76 2.18
N GLY A 481 9.75 -19.25 1.98
CA GLY A 481 10.12 -20.63 2.22
C GLY A 481 11.04 -21.22 1.15
N PHE A 482 11.34 -22.51 1.31
CA PHE A 482 12.33 -23.23 0.51
C PHE A 482 11.68 -24.42 -0.20
N PRO A 483 11.87 -24.59 -1.53
CA PRO A 483 11.30 -25.71 -2.27
C PRO A 483 11.90 -27.05 -1.83
N ALA A 484 11.12 -28.13 -1.84
CA ALA A 484 11.57 -29.46 -1.41
C ALA A 484 12.75 -30.00 -2.23
N GLY A 485 12.85 -29.64 -3.53
CA GLY A 485 13.88 -30.09 -4.46
C GLY A 485 15.26 -29.42 -4.33
N GLY A 486 15.46 -28.51 -3.39
CA GLY A 486 16.71 -27.72 -3.24
C GLY A 486 16.61 -26.32 -3.87
N GLY A 487 17.40 -25.37 -3.37
CA GLY A 487 17.40 -23.95 -3.79
C GLY A 487 17.46 -22.96 -2.61
N SER A 488 17.73 -21.68 -2.91
CA SER A 488 17.89 -20.59 -1.92
C SER A 488 16.60 -20.07 -1.30
N GLY A 489 15.42 -20.46 -1.80
CA GLY A 489 14.13 -19.97 -1.29
C GLY A 489 13.95 -18.46 -1.40
N CYS A 490 12.90 -17.95 -0.76
CA CYS A 490 12.69 -16.51 -0.55
C CYS A 490 12.35 -16.25 0.91
N ASP A 491 12.84 -15.13 1.42
CA ASP A 491 12.59 -14.67 2.79
C ASP A 491 11.29 -13.86 2.88
N ASP A 492 10.64 -13.84 4.05
CA ASP A 492 9.47 -13.00 4.32
C ASP A 492 9.77 -11.49 4.22
N LEU A 493 11.04 -11.09 4.37
CA LEU A 493 11.52 -9.73 4.13
C LEU A 493 11.21 -9.22 2.72
N THR A 494 11.17 -10.12 1.74
CA THR A 494 10.88 -9.80 0.33
C THR A 494 9.63 -8.95 0.22
N PHE A 495 8.56 -9.30 0.94
CA PHE A 495 7.31 -8.56 0.78
C PHE A 495 7.40 -7.13 1.32
N ALA A 496 8.09 -6.93 2.44
CA ALA A 496 8.36 -5.59 2.96
C ALA A 496 9.19 -4.75 1.99
N HIS A 497 10.19 -5.37 1.36
CA HIS A 497 11.03 -4.75 0.33
C HIS A 497 10.20 -4.27 -0.87
N GLU A 498 9.33 -5.12 -1.43
CA GLU A 498 8.50 -4.75 -2.60
C GLU A 498 7.51 -3.63 -2.27
N LEU A 499 6.92 -3.64 -1.07
CA LEU A 499 6.12 -2.52 -0.60
C LEU A 499 6.97 -1.25 -0.43
N GLY A 500 8.25 -1.39 -0.08
CA GLY A 500 9.21 -0.29 -0.01
C GLY A 500 9.39 0.37 -1.37
N HIS A 501 9.50 -0.42 -2.43
CA HIS A 501 9.44 0.09 -3.80
C HIS A 501 8.14 0.84 -4.08
N ASN A 502 6.97 0.31 -3.69
CA ASN A 502 5.69 1.01 -3.87
C ASN A 502 5.63 2.36 -3.13
N HIS A 503 6.39 2.53 -2.05
CA HIS A 503 6.57 3.79 -1.33
C HIS A 503 7.62 4.74 -1.94
N GLY A 504 8.25 4.38 -3.06
CA GLY A 504 9.23 5.23 -3.75
C GLY A 504 10.68 4.96 -3.38
N LEU A 505 10.97 3.88 -2.64
CA LEU A 505 12.35 3.51 -2.26
C LEU A 505 13.05 2.77 -3.39
N ALA A 506 14.30 3.10 -3.64
CA ALA A 506 15.19 2.30 -4.48
C ALA A 506 16.18 1.52 -3.61
N HIS A 507 16.95 0.66 -4.27
CA HIS A 507 18.06 -0.06 -3.65
C HIS A 507 19.13 0.89 -3.10
N SER A 508 20.09 0.36 -2.34
CA SER A 508 21.18 1.17 -1.79
C SER A 508 21.95 1.94 -2.87
N ARG A 509 22.55 3.08 -2.49
CA ARG A 509 23.37 3.90 -3.40
C ARG A 509 24.59 3.18 -4.00
N ARG A 510 25.03 2.06 -3.40
CA ARG A 510 26.12 1.25 -3.96
C ARG A 510 25.68 0.48 -5.20
N GLU A 511 24.38 0.30 -5.38
CA GLU A 511 23.83 -0.38 -6.55
C GLU A 511 23.76 0.55 -7.76
N GLN A 512 24.32 0.09 -8.88
CA GLN A 512 24.46 0.90 -10.08
C GLN A 512 23.09 1.26 -10.67
N GLY A 513 22.81 2.55 -10.75
CA GLY A 513 21.59 3.06 -11.39
C GLY A 513 20.38 3.17 -10.47
N ALA A 514 20.51 2.84 -9.18
CA ALA A 514 19.47 3.03 -8.18
C ALA A 514 19.01 4.49 -8.13
N ARG A 515 17.68 4.71 -8.22
CA ARG A 515 17.04 6.03 -8.21
C ARG A 515 15.68 5.94 -7.54
N GLY A 516 15.55 6.56 -6.38
CA GLY A 516 14.27 6.64 -5.68
C GLY A 516 13.44 7.87 -6.05
N THR A 517 12.32 8.05 -5.35
CA THR A 517 11.41 9.19 -5.54
C THR A 517 12.00 10.51 -5.03
N TYR A 518 12.78 10.44 -3.93
CA TYR A 518 13.67 11.50 -3.46
C TYR A 518 15.14 11.07 -3.56
N GLU A 519 16.04 12.05 -3.45
CA GLU A 519 17.49 11.82 -3.42
C GLU A 519 17.98 11.01 -2.20
N TRP A 520 17.16 10.77 -1.18
CA TRP A 520 17.52 9.95 0.00
C TRP A 520 16.70 8.67 0.12
N SER A 521 15.87 8.34 -0.88
CA SER A 521 14.95 7.20 -0.86
C SER A 521 15.69 5.88 -1.14
N PHE A 522 16.65 5.52 -0.29
CA PHE A 522 17.58 4.41 -0.53
C PHE A 522 17.78 3.53 0.70
N GLY A 523 18.14 2.26 0.46
CA GLY A 523 18.72 1.38 1.48
C GLY A 523 20.09 1.85 1.97
N HIS A 524 20.53 1.32 3.10
CA HIS A 524 21.80 1.64 3.75
C HIS A 524 22.47 0.36 4.26
N GLY A 525 23.79 0.36 4.32
CA GLY A 525 24.56 -0.73 4.90
C GLY A 525 25.96 -0.28 5.29
N VAL A 526 26.63 -1.12 6.08
CA VAL A 526 27.99 -0.96 6.55
C VAL A 526 28.72 -2.29 6.41
N ASP A 527 29.88 -2.26 5.74
CA ASP A 527 30.72 -3.44 5.51
C ASP A 527 31.06 -4.16 6.82
N GLY A 528 30.94 -5.49 6.83
CA GLY A 528 31.19 -6.31 8.02
C GLY A 528 30.19 -6.17 9.16
N ALA A 529 29.12 -5.37 9.00
CA ALA A 529 28.14 -5.11 10.05
C ALA A 529 26.71 -5.47 9.62
N PHE A 530 26.10 -4.67 8.75
CA PHE A 530 24.70 -4.83 8.39
C PHE A 530 24.32 -4.24 7.03
N ALA A 531 23.18 -4.67 6.49
CA ALA A 531 22.46 -4.06 5.37
C ALA A 531 20.97 -3.96 5.74
N THR A 532 20.33 -2.82 5.48
CA THR A 532 18.90 -2.59 5.71
C THR A 532 18.05 -3.22 4.59
N ILE A 533 16.73 -3.26 4.77
CA ILE A 533 15.78 -3.96 3.88
C ILE A 533 16.00 -3.64 2.39
N MET A 534 16.25 -2.37 2.04
CA MET A 534 16.45 -1.95 0.65
C MET A 534 17.92 -2.02 0.20
N ALA A 535 18.81 -2.66 0.95
CA ALA A 535 20.23 -2.77 0.63
C ALA A 535 20.60 -4.24 0.44
N ASN A 536 21.21 -4.55 -0.70
CA ASN A 536 21.69 -5.89 -0.99
C ASN A 536 22.94 -6.18 -0.14
N PRO A 537 22.95 -7.20 0.74
CA PRO A 537 24.13 -7.53 1.54
C PRO A 537 25.39 -7.83 0.72
N LYS A 538 25.26 -8.21 -0.56
CA LYS A 538 26.40 -8.44 -1.46
C LYS A 538 27.20 -7.16 -1.78
N ASP A 539 26.53 -6.01 -1.75
CA ASP A 539 27.18 -4.71 -1.94
C ASP A 539 27.87 -4.21 -0.66
N TYR A 540 27.66 -4.92 0.46
CA TYR A 540 28.24 -4.64 1.76
C TYR A 540 28.93 -5.89 2.33
N PRO A 541 30.12 -6.28 1.83
CA PRO A 541 30.74 -7.56 2.15
C PRO A 541 30.85 -7.84 3.65
N GLY A 542 30.39 -9.04 4.07
CA GLY A 542 30.40 -9.47 5.47
C GLY A 542 29.28 -8.87 6.33
N SER A 543 28.33 -8.15 5.75
CA SER A 543 27.14 -7.66 6.45
C SER A 543 26.10 -8.76 6.68
N GLU A 544 25.28 -8.56 7.71
CA GLU A 544 24.03 -9.30 7.95
C GLU A 544 22.84 -8.47 7.47
N GLU A 545 21.85 -9.11 6.85
CA GLU A 545 20.60 -8.45 6.50
C GLU A 545 19.75 -8.17 7.75
N LEU A 546 19.28 -6.94 7.90
CA LEU A 546 18.40 -6.53 9.00
C LEU A 546 16.98 -6.34 8.52
N THR A 547 16.04 -6.61 9.43
CA THR A 547 14.60 -6.36 9.24
C THR A 547 14.20 -4.92 9.51
N LEU A 548 15.06 -3.96 9.15
CA LEU A 548 14.89 -2.53 9.37
C LEU A 548 15.10 -1.74 8.07
N PHE A 549 14.30 -0.71 7.83
CA PHE A 549 14.54 0.29 6.78
C PHE A 549 15.57 1.32 7.25
N SER A 550 16.22 2.00 6.29
CA SER A 550 17.18 3.05 6.62
C SER A 550 16.52 4.24 7.31
N ASN A 551 17.11 4.67 8.42
CA ASN A 551 16.62 5.77 9.24
C ASN A 551 17.81 6.45 9.97
N PRO A 552 18.22 7.66 9.57
CA PRO A 552 19.37 8.34 10.18
C PRO A 552 19.14 8.77 11.64
N ASN A 553 17.89 8.74 12.12
CA ASN A 553 17.56 9.08 13.51
C ASN A 553 17.50 7.85 14.44
N SER A 554 17.76 6.65 13.92
CA SER A 554 17.76 5.41 14.68
C SER A 554 19.16 4.81 14.76
N SER A 555 19.52 4.24 15.91
CA SER A 555 20.77 3.51 16.14
C SER A 555 20.58 2.00 16.36
N ASN A 556 19.40 1.47 15.98
CA ASN A 556 19.04 0.07 16.20
C ASN A 556 19.76 -0.89 15.24
N CYS A 557 20.62 -0.39 14.35
CA CYS A 557 21.36 -1.20 13.39
C CYS A 557 22.69 -1.66 14.00
N LYS A 558 22.59 -2.57 14.99
CA LYS A 558 23.73 -3.10 15.76
C LYS A 558 24.52 -2.02 16.50
N GLY A 559 23.82 -1.01 17.03
CA GLY A 559 24.42 0.13 17.72
C GLY A 559 25.00 1.20 16.79
N LEU A 560 24.91 1.01 15.47
CA LEU A 560 25.25 2.00 14.45
C LEU A 560 23.98 2.68 13.94
N THR A 561 24.15 3.88 13.38
CA THR A 561 23.05 4.60 12.73
C THR A 561 22.49 3.79 11.56
N CYS A 562 21.17 3.67 11.48
CA CYS A 562 20.50 2.88 10.44
C CYS A 562 20.46 3.55 9.06
N GLY A 563 20.92 4.78 8.92
CA GLY A 563 20.87 5.54 7.67
C GLY A 563 21.83 6.72 7.67
N VAL A 564 21.75 7.54 6.63
CA VAL A 564 22.60 8.72 6.45
C VAL A 564 21.71 9.94 6.23
N ALA A 565 22.06 11.06 6.87
CA ALA A 565 21.27 12.28 6.87
C ALA A 565 20.95 12.77 5.45
N ARG A 566 19.74 13.28 5.24
CA ARG A 566 19.22 13.77 3.96
C ARG A 566 20.02 14.93 3.34
N SER A 567 20.75 15.68 4.17
CA SER A 567 21.64 16.76 3.72
C SER A 567 22.91 16.26 3.03
N ASP A 568 23.24 14.97 3.16
CA ASP A 568 24.37 14.36 2.47
C ASP A 568 24.01 14.10 1.00
N SER A 569 24.59 14.87 0.09
CA SER A 569 24.30 14.78 -1.35
C SER A 569 24.84 13.50 -2.01
N GLU A 570 25.75 12.78 -1.36
CA GLU A 570 26.43 11.62 -1.95
C GLU A 570 25.95 10.30 -1.36
N GLN A 571 25.71 10.25 -0.05
CA GLN A 571 25.49 9.02 0.71
C GLN A 571 24.14 8.96 1.44
N SER A 572 23.28 9.99 1.33
CA SER A 572 21.99 10.04 2.03
C SER A 572 21.14 8.77 1.83
N ALA A 573 20.55 8.31 2.93
CA ALA A 573 19.68 7.14 2.97
C ALA A 573 18.71 7.28 4.16
N ASP A 574 17.48 7.68 3.86
CA ASP A 574 16.40 7.93 4.81
C ASP A 574 15.07 7.39 4.22
N ALA A 575 14.99 6.06 4.17
CA ALA A 575 13.83 5.35 3.67
C ALA A 575 12.57 5.63 4.50
N VAL A 576 12.71 5.69 5.83
CA VAL A 576 11.59 5.94 6.73
C VAL A 576 10.98 7.31 6.49
N PHE A 577 11.78 8.37 6.28
CA PHE A 577 11.23 9.66 5.91
C PHE A 577 10.47 9.60 4.58
N THR A 578 11.00 8.90 3.58
CA THR A 578 10.32 8.72 2.29
C THR A 578 8.96 8.03 2.46
N ILE A 579 8.92 6.89 3.14
CA ILE A 579 7.67 6.16 3.43
C ILE A 579 6.67 7.10 4.13
N ASN A 580 7.15 7.87 5.10
CA ASN A 580 6.31 8.79 5.85
C ASN A 580 5.76 9.96 5.02
N GLN A 581 6.44 10.39 3.96
CA GLN A 581 5.90 11.39 3.03
C GLN A 581 4.93 10.76 2.02
N THR A 582 5.21 9.56 1.54
CA THR A 582 4.41 8.92 0.49
C THR A 582 3.19 8.18 1.01
N ARG A 583 3.14 7.79 2.31
CA ARG A 583 2.01 7.07 2.91
C ARG A 583 0.67 7.80 2.77
N VAL A 584 0.67 9.14 2.80
CA VAL A 584 -0.54 9.95 2.67
C VAL A 584 -1.06 9.87 1.24
N GLN A 585 -0.17 10.08 0.27
CA GLN A 585 -0.51 9.97 -1.15
C GLN A 585 -1.11 8.63 -1.50
N ILE A 586 -0.52 7.55 -0.98
CA ILE A 586 -0.93 6.18 -1.26
C ILE A 586 -2.27 5.88 -0.60
N SER A 587 -2.42 6.11 0.70
CA SER A 587 -3.66 5.79 1.44
C SER A 587 -4.85 6.70 1.14
N LYS A 588 -4.60 7.91 0.60
CA LYS A 588 -5.66 8.83 0.14
C LYS A 588 -5.97 8.72 -1.33
N ARG A 589 -5.34 7.78 -2.05
CA ARG A 589 -5.64 7.56 -3.46
C ARG A 589 -7.04 6.99 -3.65
N ARG A 590 -7.48 6.14 -2.73
CA ARG A 590 -8.79 5.48 -2.76
C ARG A 590 -9.43 5.50 -1.37
N GLU A 591 -10.74 5.68 -1.34
CA GLU A 591 -11.50 5.59 -0.09
C GLU A 591 -11.99 4.15 0.11
N PRO A 592 -11.75 3.53 1.29
CA PRO A 592 -12.22 2.19 1.57
C PRO A 592 -13.74 2.14 1.64
N LYS A 593 -14.34 1.17 0.95
CA LYS A 593 -15.81 0.95 0.92
C LYS A 593 -16.24 -0.22 1.80
N ILE A 594 -15.41 -0.59 2.77
CA ILE A 594 -15.62 -1.73 3.67
C ILE A 594 -16.74 -1.40 4.64
N LEU A 595 -17.71 -2.31 4.77
CA LEU A 595 -18.74 -2.26 5.78
C LEU A 595 -18.37 -3.21 6.93
N PRO A 596 -18.32 -2.74 8.18
CA PRO A 596 -18.16 -3.61 9.34
C PRO A 596 -19.24 -4.69 9.39
N ILE A 597 -18.87 -5.89 9.85
CA ILE A 597 -19.78 -7.04 9.91
C ILE A 597 -19.98 -7.56 11.34
N THR A 598 -21.08 -8.27 11.54
CA THR A 598 -21.37 -9.00 12.78
C THR A 598 -21.93 -10.38 12.43
N LYS A 599 -21.42 -11.43 13.08
CA LYS A 599 -22.00 -12.78 13.03
C LYS A 599 -22.96 -12.96 14.20
N LEU A 600 -24.12 -13.55 13.95
CA LEU A 600 -25.05 -13.96 14.98
C LEU A 600 -24.60 -15.32 15.55
N GLY A 601 -24.41 -15.40 16.88
CA GLY A 601 -23.88 -16.58 17.55
C GLY A 601 -22.45 -16.39 18.08
N SER A 602 -21.76 -17.49 18.41
CA SER A 602 -20.37 -17.44 18.87
C SER A 602 -19.37 -17.58 17.71
N GLY A 603 -18.33 -16.76 17.69
CA GLY A 603 -17.24 -16.81 16.71
C GLY A 603 -17.21 -15.61 15.76
N SER A 604 -16.14 -15.49 14.98
CA SER A 604 -15.99 -14.52 13.90
C SER A 604 -16.51 -15.09 12.58
N SER A 605 -16.60 -14.24 11.55
CA SER A 605 -16.83 -14.66 10.18
C SER A 605 -15.79 -14.02 9.28
N ASN A 606 -15.36 -14.77 8.28
CA ASN A 606 -14.39 -14.31 7.29
C ASN A 606 -15.02 -13.46 6.17
N LEU A 607 -16.26 -12.99 6.35
CA LEU A 607 -17.00 -12.28 5.29
C LEU A 607 -16.38 -10.90 5.15
N ILE A 608 -16.03 -10.55 3.91
CA ILE A 608 -15.67 -9.17 3.58
C ILE A 608 -16.83 -8.56 2.81
N LEU A 609 -17.30 -7.42 3.30
CA LEU A 609 -18.46 -6.73 2.77
C LEU A 609 -18.08 -5.33 2.32
N TYR A 610 -18.42 -5.02 1.08
CA TYR A 610 -18.28 -3.68 0.50
C TYR A 610 -19.63 -3.12 0.15
N GLY A 611 -19.81 -1.82 0.30
CA GLY A 611 -21.01 -1.19 -0.22
C GLY A 611 -21.03 0.31 -0.03
N ALA A 612 -21.75 0.98 -0.91
CA ALA A 612 -21.99 2.41 -0.82
C ALA A 612 -23.37 2.78 -1.38
N ALA A 613 -23.86 3.94 -0.97
CA ALA A 613 -24.87 4.68 -1.71
C ALA A 613 -24.16 5.62 -2.67
N SER A 614 -24.62 5.71 -3.91
CA SER A 614 -23.98 6.53 -4.95
C SER A 614 -25.02 7.07 -5.93
N ARG A 615 -24.62 8.06 -6.73
CA ARG A 615 -25.45 8.52 -7.84
C ARG A 615 -25.33 7.52 -8.98
N SER A 616 -26.43 7.21 -9.68
CA SER A 616 -26.41 6.23 -10.78
C SER A 616 -25.44 6.59 -11.91
N SER A 617 -25.11 7.88 -12.08
CA SER A 617 -24.11 8.35 -13.05
C SER A 617 -22.66 8.04 -12.68
N ASP A 618 -22.38 7.78 -11.41
CA ASP A 618 -21.05 7.46 -10.89
C ASP A 618 -21.19 6.53 -9.67
N LEU A 619 -21.18 5.22 -9.94
CA LEU A 619 -21.32 4.19 -8.91
C LEU A 619 -20.10 4.11 -7.98
N ASN A 620 -18.97 4.70 -8.36
CA ASN A 620 -17.70 4.56 -7.66
C ASN A 620 -17.50 5.60 -6.57
N THR A 621 -18.26 6.70 -6.57
CA THR A 621 -18.18 7.76 -5.57
C THR A 621 -19.30 7.61 -4.54
N PRO A 622 -18.99 7.26 -3.27
CA PRO A 622 -19.98 7.23 -2.20
C PRO A 622 -20.58 8.62 -1.94
N VAL A 623 -21.89 8.65 -1.72
CA VAL A 623 -22.67 9.86 -1.41
C VAL A 623 -23.59 9.54 -0.24
N SER A 624 -23.57 10.38 0.79
CA SER A 624 -24.40 10.23 2.00
C SER A 624 -25.59 11.20 2.05
N SER A 625 -25.67 12.15 1.10
CA SER A 625 -26.78 13.11 1.02
C SER A 625 -27.18 13.36 -0.43
N PHE A 626 -28.47 13.17 -0.71
CA PHE A 626 -29.07 13.21 -2.04
C PHE A 626 -30.20 14.23 -2.09
N SER A 627 -30.38 14.84 -3.27
CA SER A 627 -31.62 15.56 -3.55
C SER A 627 -32.76 14.56 -3.82
N SER A 628 -34.02 14.96 -3.59
CA SER A 628 -35.18 14.13 -3.96
C SER A 628 -35.29 13.81 -5.47
N THR A 629 -34.56 14.53 -6.32
CA THR A 629 -34.49 14.32 -7.77
C THR A 629 -33.25 13.53 -8.22
N ASP A 630 -32.32 13.22 -7.33
CA ASP A 630 -31.15 12.42 -7.67
C ASP A 630 -31.58 10.99 -8.01
N SER A 631 -30.88 10.37 -8.97
CA SER A 631 -30.98 8.93 -9.24
C SER A 631 -29.98 8.21 -8.34
N ILE A 632 -30.49 7.34 -7.45
CA ILE A 632 -29.73 6.74 -6.36
C ILE A 632 -29.56 5.24 -6.61
N ASP A 633 -28.33 4.77 -6.46
CA ASP A 633 -27.97 3.35 -6.39
C ASP A 633 -27.44 3.02 -5.00
N VAL A 634 -27.87 1.90 -4.45
CA VAL A 634 -27.35 1.39 -3.17
C VAL A 634 -27.07 -0.09 -3.33
N ARG A 635 -25.79 -0.44 -3.33
CA ARG A 635 -25.29 -1.76 -3.68
C ARG A 635 -24.25 -2.21 -2.66
N ALA A 636 -24.19 -3.52 -2.46
CA ALA A 636 -23.13 -4.14 -1.68
C ALA A 636 -22.64 -5.43 -2.35
N ASN A 637 -21.35 -5.71 -2.21
CA ASN A 637 -20.72 -6.96 -2.62
C ASN A 637 -20.26 -7.74 -1.38
N LEU A 638 -20.74 -8.96 -1.27
CA LEU A 638 -20.35 -9.91 -0.23
C LEU A 638 -19.31 -10.86 -0.83
N PHE A 639 -18.08 -10.84 -0.33
CA PHE A 639 -17.08 -11.84 -0.62
C PHE A 639 -17.22 -12.99 0.36
N ILE A 640 -17.87 -14.06 -0.11
CA ILE A 640 -18.27 -15.19 0.73
C ILE A 640 -17.01 -15.97 1.14
N PRO A 641 -16.84 -16.30 2.43
CA PRO A 641 -15.74 -17.11 2.91
C PRO A 641 -15.58 -18.42 2.14
N SER A 642 -14.35 -18.86 1.90
CA SER A 642 -14.03 -20.06 1.09
C SER A 642 -14.72 -21.32 1.62
N GLU A 643 -14.85 -21.45 2.94
CA GLU A 643 -15.55 -22.54 3.62
C GLU A 643 -17.09 -22.54 3.40
N HIS A 644 -17.67 -21.42 2.95
CA HIS A 644 -19.11 -21.26 2.70
C HIS A 644 -19.46 -21.19 1.22
N GLN A 645 -18.47 -21.05 0.33
CA GLN A 645 -18.69 -21.04 -1.11
C GLN A 645 -19.27 -22.38 -1.58
N SER A 646 -20.12 -22.33 -2.60
CA SER A 646 -20.86 -23.49 -3.14
C SER A 646 -21.85 -24.18 -2.18
N LEU A 647 -21.88 -23.81 -0.89
CA LEU A 647 -22.93 -24.24 0.03
C LEU A 647 -24.25 -23.53 -0.30
N ASN A 648 -25.35 -24.22 -0.02
CA ASN A 648 -26.68 -23.66 -0.22
C ASN A 648 -26.92 -22.54 0.81
N GLY A 649 -27.03 -21.30 0.34
CA GLY A 649 -27.15 -20.11 1.18
C GLY A 649 -28.24 -19.15 0.71
N ILE A 650 -28.53 -18.16 1.55
CA ILE A 650 -29.53 -17.12 1.33
C ILE A 650 -28.88 -15.76 1.61
N THR A 651 -29.16 -14.76 0.79
CA THR A 651 -28.78 -13.37 1.03
C THR A 651 -29.98 -12.51 1.42
N TYR A 652 -29.74 -11.43 2.16
CA TYR A 652 -30.79 -10.56 2.69
C TYR A 652 -30.42 -9.09 2.44
N VAL A 653 -31.43 -8.30 2.12
CA VAL A 653 -31.37 -6.84 2.05
C VAL A 653 -32.48 -6.29 2.93
N VAL A 654 -32.12 -5.48 3.91
CA VAL A 654 -33.06 -4.84 4.83
C VAL A 654 -32.87 -3.33 4.77
N ILE A 655 -33.97 -2.59 4.73
CA ILE A 655 -33.97 -1.13 4.76
C ILE A 655 -34.68 -0.67 6.02
N SER A 656 -34.01 0.22 6.76
CA SER A 656 -34.58 1.00 7.84
C SER A 656 -34.86 2.41 7.35
N VAL A 657 -36.08 2.89 7.54
CA VAL A 657 -36.45 4.27 7.26
C VAL A 657 -36.89 4.92 8.56
N GLU A 658 -36.16 5.95 8.99
CA GLU A 658 -36.40 6.62 10.26
C GLU A 658 -37.86 7.13 10.34
N GLY A 659 -38.53 6.84 11.45
CA GLY A 659 -39.93 7.21 11.66
C GLY A 659 -40.97 6.39 10.88
N THR A 660 -40.56 5.49 9.97
CA THR A 660 -41.47 4.66 9.17
C THR A 660 -41.42 3.18 9.54
N GLY A 661 -40.23 2.59 9.68
CA GLY A 661 -40.06 1.18 10.07
C GLY A 661 -38.99 0.42 9.27
N LEU A 662 -39.01 -0.91 9.39
CA LEU A 662 -38.07 -1.83 8.73
C LEU A 662 -38.76 -2.57 7.58
N PHE A 663 -38.01 -2.82 6.51
CA PHE A 663 -38.48 -3.53 5.32
C PHE A 663 -37.41 -4.50 4.83
N TYR A 664 -37.78 -5.72 4.44
CA TYR A 664 -36.85 -6.62 3.73
C TYR A 664 -37.22 -6.74 2.25
N ARG A 665 -36.23 -6.96 1.40
CA ARG A 665 -36.44 -7.28 -0.02
C ARG A 665 -36.64 -8.79 -0.19
N ASP A 666 -37.75 -9.20 -0.77
CA ASP A 666 -38.03 -10.61 -1.05
C ASP A 666 -37.38 -11.08 -2.37
N ALA A 667 -37.43 -12.39 -2.64
CA ALA A 667 -36.87 -13.00 -3.85
C ALA A 667 -37.55 -12.56 -5.16
N ALA A 668 -38.73 -11.94 -5.12
CA ALA A 668 -39.37 -11.32 -6.28
C ALA A 668 -38.90 -9.87 -6.49
N GLY A 669 -38.11 -9.33 -5.55
CA GLY A 669 -37.57 -7.99 -5.56
C GLY A 669 -38.48 -6.93 -4.94
N ALA A 670 -39.58 -7.33 -4.29
CA ALA A 670 -40.48 -6.41 -3.61
C ALA A 670 -40.07 -6.19 -2.14
N TYR A 671 -40.35 -5.00 -1.62
CA TYR A 671 -40.12 -4.69 -0.21
C TYR A 671 -41.35 -5.02 0.64
N GLN A 672 -41.13 -5.79 1.70
CA GLN A 672 -42.16 -6.22 2.66
C GLN A 672 -41.85 -5.61 4.02
N THR A 673 -42.87 -5.19 4.77
CA THR A 673 -42.71 -4.71 6.16
C THR A 673 -42.17 -5.83 7.05
N TRP A 674 -41.21 -5.48 7.90
CA TRP A 674 -40.58 -6.40 8.84
C TRP A 674 -40.70 -5.89 10.27
N ASN A 675 -40.97 -6.77 11.22
CA ASN A 675 -41.11 -6.45 12.64
C ASN A 675 -39.79 -6.55 13.43
N GLY A 676 -38.68 -6.92 12.76
CA GLY A 676 -37.37 -7.13 13.38
C GLY A 676 -37.14 -8.54 13.92
N ASP A 677 -38.11 -9.44 13.84
CA ASP A 677 -37.94 -10.85 14.25
C ASP A 677 -37.25 -11.64 13.13
N ILE A 678 -36.03 -12.13 13.40
CA ILE A 678 -35.20 -12.88 12.46
C ILE A 678 -35.89 -14.15 11.96
N ALA A 679 -36.77 -14.77 12.75
CA ALA A 679 -37.50 -15.97 12.34
C ALA A 679 -38.52 -15.68 11.22
N SER A 680 -38.92 -14.42 11.07
CA SER A 680 -39.85 -13.97 10.02
C SER A 680 -39.16 -13.39 8.79
N LEU A 681 -37.84 -13.18 8.85
CA LEU A 681 -37.06 -12.59 7.77
C LEU A 681 -36.96 -13.56 6.59
N LYS A 682 -37.24 -13.07 5.38
CA LYS A 682 -37.10 -13.84 4.14
C LYS A 682 -35.96 -13.32 3.28
N GLY A 683 -35.37 -14.22 2.51
CA GLY A 683 -34.25 -13.94 1.62
C GLY A 683 -34.62 -13.07 0.43
N ASN A 684 -33.65 -12.26 0.02
CA ASN A 684 -33.60 -11.54 -1.25
C ASN A 684 -33.40 -12.48 -2.45
N ILE A 685 -33.01 -13.73 -2.19
CA ILE A 685 -32.94 -14.82 -3.16
C ILE A 685 -33.58 -16.08 -2.57
N ASN A 686 -34.00 -16.99 -3.44
CA ASN A 686 -34.26 -18.38 -3.02
C ASN A 686 -32.93 -19.07 -2.68
N PRO A 687 -32.93 -20.04 -1.73
CA PRO A 687 -31.72 -20.78 -1.39
C PRO A 687 -31.05 -21.37 -2.63
N ARG A 688 -29.78 -21.04 -2.84
CA ARG A 688 -28.92 -21.63 -3.88
C ARG A 688 -27.47 -21.70 -3.42
N ALA A 689 -26.65 -22.44 -4.15
CA ALA A 689 -25.20 -22.39 -3.98
C ALA A 689 -24.71 -20.93 -4.07
N LEU A 690 -23.95 -20.49 -3.07
CA LEU A 690 -23.34 -19.16 -3.04
C LEU A 690 -22.09 -19.10 -3.91
N ASN A 691 -21.93 -18.00 -4.63
CA ASN A 691 -20.73 -17.68 -5.40
C ASN A 691 -19.65 -17.10 -4.47
N PHE A 692 -18.42 -17.01 -4.98
CA PHE A 692 -17.33 -16.27 -4.31
C PHE A 692 -17.72 -14.82 -4.03
N SER A 693 -18.39 -14.15 -4.97
CA SER A 693 -18.90 -12.79 -4.82
C SER A 693 -20.39 -12.75 -5.08
N GLU A 694 -21.14 -12.15 -4.17
CA GLU A 694 -22.57 -11.91 -4.27
C GLU A 694 -22.84 -10.41 -4.29
N GLU A 695 -23.33 -9.88 -5.43
CA GLU A 695 -23.80 -8.50 -5.51
C GLU A 695 -25.26 -8.41 -5.06
N LEU A 696 -25.52 -7.57 -4.08
CA LEU A 696 -26.84 -7.28 -3.53
C LEU A 696 -27.20 -5.84 -3.87
N VAL A 697 -28.36 -5.65 -4.48
CA VAL A 697 -28.87 -4.35 -4.90
C VAL A 697 -30.09 -4.01 -4.07
N ALA A 698 -30.01 -2.92 -3.31
CA ALA A 698 -31.14 -2.38 -2.58
C ALA A 698 -31.90 -1.37 -3.44
N PHE A 699 -31.17 -0.44 -4.05
CA PHE A 699 -31.72 0.54 -4.98
C PHE A 699 -30.92 0.52 -6.29
N SER A 700 -31.64 0.64 -7.41
CA SER A 700 -31.08 0.78 -8.75
C SER A 700 -31.84 1.90 -9.45
N GLU A 701 -31.16 2.98 -9.83
CA GLU A 701 -31.77 4.14 -10.47
C GLU A 701 -33.01 4.67 -9.73
N PHE A 702 -32.99 4.63 -8.39
CA PHE A 702 -34.12 5.05 -7.56
C PHE A 702 -34.19 6.57 -7.51
N VAL A 703 -35.31 7.14 -7.96
CA VAL A 703 -35.59 8.58 -7.89
C VAL A 703 -36.69 8.84 -6.85
N PRO A 704 -36.35 9.38 -5.65
CA PRO A 704 -37.29 9.54 -4.54
C PRO A 704 -38.59 10.30 -4.89
N ALA A 705 -38.47 11.37 -5.68
CA ALA A 705 -39.62 12.21 -6.07
C ALA A 705 -40.67 11.44 -6.87
N ASN A 706 -40.29 10.42 -7.66
CA ASN A 706 -41.23 9.60 -8.42
C ASN A 706 -42.17 8.78 -7.51
N PHE A 707 -41.79 8.61 -6.24
CA PHE A 707 -42.55 7.89 -5.22
C PHE A 707 -43.10 8.83 -4.14
N GLY A 708 -43.02 10.15 -4.36
CA GLY A 708 -43.51 11.16 -3.41
C GLY A 708 -42.64 11.32 -2.16
N VAL A 709 -41.39 10.86 -2.18
CA VAL A 709 -40.44 11.00 -1.07
C VAL A 709 -39.64 12.29 -1.27
N SER A 710 -39.96 13.33 -0.49
CA SER A 710 -39.22 14.60 -0.49
C SER A 710 -38.08 14.63 0.52
N SER A 711 -38.18 13.85 1.60
CA SER A 711 -37.15 13.78 2.64
C SER A 711 -37.22 12.44 3.37
N ALA A 712 -36.07 11.80 3.63
CA ALA A 712 -35.97 10.58 4.42
C ALA A 712 -34.55 10.33 4.91
N ASN A 713 -34.41 9.72 6.08
CA ASN A 713 -33.17 9.13 6.56
C ASN A 713 -33.27 7.60 6.40
N ILE A 714 -32.36 7.03 5.62
CA ILE A 714 -32.42 5.62 5.22
C ILE A 714 -31.12 4.92 5.61
N THR A 715 -31.22 3.74 6.19
CA THR A 715 -30.09 2.83 6.40
C THR A 715 -30.37 1.48 5.76
N VAL A 716 -29.44 1.00 4.95
CA VAL A 716 -29.55 -0.30 4.25
C VAL A 716 -28.57 -1.31 4.84
N PHE A 717 -29.08 -2.45 5.27
CA PHE A 717 -28.31 -3.56 5.81
C PHE A 717 -28.28 -4.73 4.82
N PHE A 718 -27.13 -5.41 4.78
CA PHE A 718 -26.91 -6.58 3.91
C PHE A 718 -26.46 -7.75 4.76
N ALA A 719 -26.89 -8.96 4.41
CA ALA A 719 -26.52 -10.17 5.14
C ALA A 719 -26.50 -11.42 4.25
N TYR A 720 -25.85 -12.48 4.74
CA TYR A 720 -26.06 -13.84 4.23
C TYR A 720 -26.18 -14.85 5.37
N ALA A 721 -26.76 -16.01 5.06
CA ALA A 721 -26.85 -17.14 5.95
C ALA A 721 -26.69 -18.47 5.21
N ILE A 722 -26.25 -19.50 5.93
CA ILE A 722 -26.25 -20.89 5.47
C ILE A 722 -27.35 -21.63 6.25
N PRO A 723 -28.51 -21.93 5.63
CA PRO A 723 -29.59 -22.61 6.32
C PRO A 723 -29.15 -23.95 6.92
N GLY A 724 -29.52 -24.19 8.19
CA GLY A 724 -29.18 -25.41 8.91
C GLY A 724 -27.86 -25.34 9.70
N THR A 725 -27.14 -24.21 9.65
CA THR A 725 -25.96 -23.93 10.49
C THR A 725 -26.22 -22.72 11.40
N ASP A 726 -25.22 -22.33 12.20
CA ASP A 726 -25.20 -21.10 13.00
C ASP A 726 -24.71 -19.88 12.19
N VAL A 727 -24.48 -20.02 10.88
CA VAL A 727 -23.92 -18.95 10.06
C VAL A 727 -25.03 -17.99 9.65
N PHE A 728 -25.02 -16.81 10.28
CA PHE A 728 -25.77 -15.63 9.84
C PHE A 728 -24.88 -14.40 10.07
N VAL A 729 -24.55 -13.68 9.01
CA VAL A 729 -23.57 -12.58 9.05
C VAL A 729 -24.14 -11.37 8.33
N TYR A 730 -24.07 -10.20 8.95
CA TYR A 730 -24.70 -8.98 8.45
C TYR A 730 -23.82 -7.74 8.66
N SER A 731 -24.04 -6.68 7.87
CA SER A 731 -23.40 -5.37 8.07
C SER A 731 -23.83 -4.76 9.41
N SER A 732 -22.89 -4.40 10.30
CA SER A 732 -23.21 -3.88 11.64
C SER A 732 -23.91 -2.52 11.59
N ASN A 733 -23.40 -1.60 10.77
CA ASN A 733 -23.87 -0.22 10.70
C ASN A 733 -24.77 0.07 9.49
N GLY A 734 -24.74 -0.83 8.49
CA GLY A 734 -25.38 -0.61 7.20
C GLY A 734 -24.85 0.61 6.44
N ILE A 735 -25.44 0.90 5.28
CA ILE A 735 -25.18 2.09 4.47
C ILE A 735 -26.24 3.13 4.81
N SER A 736 -25.85 4.21 5.48
CA SER A 736 -26.77 5.29 5.87
C SER A 736 -26.64 6.50 4.93
N PHE A 737 -27.77 7.06 4.50
CA PHE A 737 -27.84 8.27 3.68
C PHE A 737 -29.14 9.05 3.90
N THR A 738 -29.13 10.33 3.51
CA THR A 738 -30.28 11.23 3.63
C THR A 738 -30.77 11.67 2.25
N ILE A 739 -32.08 11.87 2.14
CA ILE A 739 -32.75 12.54 1.02
C ILE A 739 -33.28 13.86 1.57
N GLN A 740 -32.97 14.98 0.92
CA GLN A 740 -33.41 16.32 1.31
C GLN A 740 -33.66 17.26 0.13
#